data_AF-A0A6T9ZU30-F1
#
_entry.id   AF-A0A6T9ZU30-F1
#
_cell.length_a   1.000
_cell.length_b   1.000
_cell.length_c   1.000
_cell.angle_alpha   90.00
_cell.angle_beta   90.00
_cell.angle_gamma   90.00
#
_symmetry.space_group_name_H-M   'P 1'
#
loop_
_entity.id
_entity.type
_entity.pdbx_description
1 polymer ?
#
loop_
_entity_poly.entity_id
_entity_poly.type
_entity_poly.pdbx_seq_one_letter_code
_entity_poly.pdbx_strand_id
1 'polypeptide(L)'
;WDTQIGKQLRMMDETDGSSEIMHQRIFSTEIGIRPAEPCSVSVAATHQLLTNLFEYVSVVVLSDPRYRRATKAQINEQDIQILERCNQLNIHALTEIVGYTVSGYQLDRISPLLRNLYELGNLWSDHILEQARAYIMCFLYIFVTVTWGWPLISAIGSASGAGDSIAYFLRFLDACIYFWLPQICITIIRICQGRNLRHRMVGRTVVIGDIPWVSQCADAFLSKCFAVSYSIAGLNVLSGNPTDHFVHRHTHRVVRGTLAIFGRPDGRLSALSTSEGSVCLSVNQASSIQSYGGTCESITIGHNPFALNLAKTSIFLKRNRPLFLCERLLLETDANEEKLNRENEFSDDETVASQNYRGFAGICRNLFSCFSTSSDVPMSGSIHHMMDCSVSLRIHKRRSSHALVGAYLDQDNQRSPNSPGNTESDDHDFDEGDDSYSVDQIVSDAIRDRKSSDRLHILFKTFDEDRDGIISESELVNGLTTLDSRLTEAEAKAMFRGADKSNSGLVDYNEFVSFFKIMGYDQQVKIPPSNRDSRGLIQIEASRERYFGETLRKYNAGKDKVKDMDFVLAQSQHLVQELYETRVASMQRFVAMCVLFHHISKRVERFFAKISFGWWAYRMDRTHSIVRIATTASPVSGSDVRQRIERLRLWKKVLHSVHVIEIAYLAYRKRKKGKK
;
A
#
# COMPACT_ATOMS: atom_id res chain seq x y z
N TRP A 1 12.91 6.62 -19.36
CA TRP A 1 14.27 6.36 -18.88
C TRP A 1 15.20 6.11 -20.04
N ASP A 2 15.95 7.14 -20.44
CA ASP A 2 17.08 6.88 -21.31
C ASP A 2 18.33 6.68 -20.46
N THR A 3 18.49 5.46 -19.93
CA THR A 3 19.67 5.10 -19.16
C THR A 3 20.92 5.28 -20.02
N GLN A 4 22.06 5.57 -19.39
CA GLN A 4 23.34 5.65 -20.09
C GLN A 4 23.62 4.35 -20.88
N ILE A 5 23.12 3.23 -20.37
CA ILE A 5 23.06 1.92 -21.04
C ILE A 5 22.16 1.96 -22.28
N GLY A 6 20.95 2.51 -22.20
CA GLY A 6 20.04 2.67 -23.34
C GLY A 6 20.61 3.53 -24.47
N LYS A 7 21.33 4.61 -24.14
CA LYS A 7 22.08 5.41 -25.12
C LYS A 7 23.21 4.64 -25.77
N GLN A 8 23.97 3.88 -24.97
CA GLN A 8 25.09 3.08 -25.47
C GLN A 8 24.64 1.90 -26.33
N LEU A 9 23.51 1.27 -26.01
CA LEU A 9 22.91 0.21 -26.82
C LEU A 9 22.45 0.72 -28.18
N ARG A 10 21.85 1.92 -28.26
CA ARG A 10 21.47 2.51 -29.56
C ARG A 10 22.67 2.93 -30.40
N MET A 11 23.73 3.43 -29.77
CA MET A 11 25.02 3.68 -30.44
C MET A 11 25.73 2.39 -30.92
N MET A 12 25.30 1.21 -30.46
CA MET A 12 25.79 -0.07 -30.99
C MET A 12 25.00 -0.55 -32.21
N ASP A 13 23.75 -0.08 -32.41
CA ASP A 13 22.85 -0.52 -33.48
C ASP A 13 22.81 0.44 -34.69
N GLU A 14 23.19 1.72 -34.52
CA GLU A 14 23.32 2.66 -35.65
C GLU A 14 24.31 2.22 -36.75
N THR A 15 25.15 1.21 -36.49
CA THR A 15 26.11 0.68 -37.46
C THR A 15 25.57 -0.43 -38.38
N ASP A 16 24.45 -1.06 -38.04
CA ASP A 16 23.81 -2.09 -38.86
C ASP A 16 22.40 -1.58 -39.21
N GLY A 17 22.10 -1.34 -40.49
CA GLY A 17 20.85 -0.75 -40.99
C GLY A 17 19.55 -1.53 -40.73
N SER A 18 19.47 -2.36 -39.69
CA SER A 18 18.24 -2.98 -39.18
C SER A 18 17.54 -2.05 -38.19
N SER A 19 16.74 -1.12 -38.73
CA SER A 19 16.12 0.00 -38.01
C SER A 19 14.87 -0.33 -37.17
N GLU A 20 14.60 -1.59 -36.82
CA GLU A 20 13.28 -1.94 -36.23
C GLU A 20 13.31 -2.41 -34.77
N ILE A 21 14.39 -3.05 -34.29
CA ILE A 21 14.30 -3.78 -33.01
C ILE A 21 14.56 -2.89 -31.77
N MET A 22 15.26 -1.77 -31.90
CA MET A 22 15.64 -0.89 -30.76
C MET A 22 15.26 0.60 -30.92
N HIS A 23 14.45 0.95 -31.92
CA HIS A 23 13.84 2.29 -32.01
C HIS A 23 12.68 2.47 -31.03
N GLN A 24 12.17 1.38 -30.45
CA GLN A 24 11.34 1.47 -29.27
C GLN A 24 12.25 1.84 -28.10
N ARG A 25 12.08 3.07 -27.61
CA ARG A 25 12.61 3.51 -26.33
C ARG A 25 12.22 2.44 -25.29
N ILE A 26 13.15 1.57 -24.90
CA ILE A 26 12.92 0.50 -23.91
C ILE A 26 12.22 1.09 -22.67
N PHE A 27 12.56 2.34 -22.34
CA PHE A 27 11.77 3.19 -21.46
C PHE A 27 11.69 4.62 -21.97
N SER A 28 10.58 4.98 -22.61
CA SER A 28 10.22 6.38 -22.89
C SER A 28 9.34 6.93 -21.77
N THR A 29 9.59 8.15 -21.30
CA THR A 29 8.55 8.94 -20.61
C THR A 29 7.76 9.82 -21.59
N GLU A 30 8.07 9.76 -22.89
CA GLU A 30 7.54 10.60 -23.99
C GLU A 30 7.71 12.11 -23.84
N ILE A 31 8.22 12.58 -22.70
CA ILE A 31 8.58 13.96 -22.48
C ILE A 31 9.85 14.27 -23.29
N GLY A 32 9.77 15.25 -24.18
CA GLY A 32 10.81 15.62 -25.14
C GLY A 32 12.10 16.22 -24.55
N ILE A 33 12.78 17.03 -25.36
CA ILE A 33 14.14 17.55 -25.10
C ILE A 33 14.22 18.29 -23.75
N ARG A 34 15.08 17.75 -22.86
CA ARG A 34 15.62 18.34 -21.62
C ARG A 34 14.69 19.30 -20.85
N PRO A 35 13.91 18.77 -19.91
CA PRO A 35 13.83 19.34 -18.57
C PRO A 35 14.51 18.39 -17.57
N ALA A 36 15.07 18.93 -16.49
CA ALA A 36 15.52 18.13 -15.37
C ALA A 36 14.28 17.45 -14.75
N GLU A 37 13.93 16.23 -15.20
CA GLU A 37 12.81 15.49 -14.63
C GLU A 37 13.02 15.39 -13.09
N PRO A 38 12.01 15.78 -12.28
CA PRO A 38 12.09 15.65 -10.84
C PRO A 38 12.29 14.18 -10.48
N CYS A 39 13.19 13.91 -9.52
CA CYS A 39 13.50 12.57 -9.03
C CYS A 39 12.25 11.77 -8.62
N SER A 40 11.18 12.46 -8.21
CA SER A 40 9.89 11.87 -7.84
C SER A 40 9.13 11.29 -9.04
N VAL A 41 9.10 11.99 -10.18
CA VAL A 41 8.39 11.54 -11.39
C VAL A 41 9.06 10.29 -11.96
N SER A 42 10.40 10.28 -12.01
CA SER A 42 11.15 9.13 -12.49
C SER A 42 10.95 7.88 -11.63
N VAL A 43 10.89 8.04 -10.29
CA VAL A 43 10.65 6.95 -9.33
C VAL A 43 9.22 6.42 -9.45
N ALA A 44 8.24 7.34 -9.48
CA ALA A 44 6.84 6.97 -9.63
C ALA A 44 6.62 6.20 -10.96
N ALA A 45 7.18 6.72 -12.06
CA ALA A 45 7.11 6.08 -13.37
C ALA A 45 7.81 4.71 -13.40
N THR A 46 8.98 4.54 -12.76
CA THR A 46 9.62 3.22 -12.71
C THR A 46 8.84 2.21 -11.93
N HIS A 47 8.26 2.60 -10.81
CA HIS A 47 7.53 1.65 -9.99
C HIS A 47 6.22 1.27 -10.67
N GLN A 48 5.53 2.22 -11.31
CA GLN A 48 4.37 1.94 -12.16
C GLN A 48 4.74 0.96 -13.30
N LEU A 49 5.88 1.18 -13.94
CA LEU A 49 6.37 0.30 -14.99
C LEU A 49 6.74 -1.10 -14.47
N LEU A 50 7.35 -1.18 -13.29
CA LEU A 50 7.70 -2.45 -12.65
C LEU A 50 6.44 -3.24 -12.31
N THR A 51 5.36 -2.57 -11.91
CA THR A 51 4.04 -3.18 -11.73
C THR A 51 3.52 -3.73 -13.07
N ASN A 52 3.53 -2.95 -14.14
CA ASN A 52 3.08 -3.40 -15.46
C ASN A 52 3.93 -4.58 -15.99
N LEU A 53 5.24 -4.55 -15.77
CA LEU A 53 6.15 -5.63 -16.17
C LEU A 53 5.90 -6.89 -15.35
N PHE A 54 5.63 -6.75 -14.04
CA PHE A 54 5.25 -7.86 -13.18
C PHE A 54 3.93 -8.51 -13.64
N GLU A 55 2.91 -7.70 -13.97
CA GLU A 55 1.65 -8.18 -14.54
C GLU A 55 1.90 -8.95 -15.84
N TYR A 56 2.68 -8.38 -16.77
CA TYR A 56 3.04 -9.02 -18.03
C TYR A 56 3.76 -10.37 -17.83
N VAL A 57 4.78 -10.40 -16.98
CA VAL A 57 5.51 -11.64 -16.67
C VAL A 57 4.58 -12.68 -16.04
N SER A 58 3.67 -12.26 -15.17
CA SER A 58 2.69 -13.16 -14.54
C SER A 58 1.76 -13.78 -15.59
N VAL A 59 1.26 -13.00 -16.54
CA VAL A 59 0.45 -13.50 -17.66
C VAL A 59 1.22 -14.52 -18.52
N VAL A 60 2.49 -14.25 -18.82
CA VAL A 60 3.35 -15.17 -19.58
C VAL A 60 3.59 -16.48 -18.82
N VAL A 61 3.80 -16.40 -17.49
CA VAL A 61 3.97 -17.59 -16.65
C VAL A 61 2.67 -18.41 -16.57
N LEU A 62 1.50 -17.76 -16.60
CA LEU A 62 0.22 -18.46 -16.62
C LEU A 62 -0.12 -19.08 -17.98
N SER A 63 0.33 -18.49 -19.09
CA SER A 63 -0.02 -18.98 -20.42
C SER A 63 0.77 -20.22 -20.86
N ASP A 64 1.99 -20.42 -20.34
CA ASP A 64 2.85 -21.58 -20.62
C ASP A 64 2.94 -22.55 -19.42
N PRO A 65 2.46 -23.81 -19.57
CA PRO A 65 2.56 -24.84 -18.54
C PRO A 65 4.00 -25.19 -18.11
N ARG A 66 5.00 -24.94 -18.95
CA ARG A 66 6.43 -25.17 -18.61
C ARG A 66 6.90 -24.16 -17.56
N TYR A 67 6.59 -22.88 -17.78
CA TYR A 67 6.94 -21.83 -16.84
C TYR A 67 6.17 -21.96 -15.54
N ARG A 68 4.88 -22.30 -15.59
CA ARG A 68 4.09 -22.55 -14.36
C ARG A 68 4.67 -23.68 -13.50
N ARG A 69 5.15 -24.77 -14.12
CA ARG A 69 5.83 -25.87 -13.40
C ARG A 69 7.18 -25.45 -12.82
N ALA A 70 7.94 -24.64 -13.55
CA ALA A 70 9.25 -24.16 -13.09
C ALA A 70 9.13 -23.16 -11.93
N THR A 71 8.16 -22.24 -11.99
CA THR A 71 7.96 -21.21 -10.96
C THR A 71 7.17 -21.71 -9.75
N LYS A 72 6.45 -22.83 -9.87
CA LYS A 72 5.44 -23.29 -8.89
C LYS A 72 4.47 -22.16 -8.50
N ALA A 73 4.19 -21.23 -9.41
CA ALA A 73 3.44 -20.02 -9.11
C ALA A 73 2.02 -20.38 -8.61
N GLN A 74 1.67 -19.85 -7.43
CA GLN A 74 0.33 -19.96 -6.84
C GLN A 74 -0.65 -18.89 -7.36
N ILE A 75 -0.20 -18.03 -8.28
CA ILE A 75 -0.99 -16.92 -8.83
C ILE A 75 -2.08 -17.48 -9.73
N ASN A 76 -3.35 -17.15 -9.47
CA ASN A 76 -4.46 -17.49 -10.35
C ASN A 76 -4.71 -16.39 -11.39
N GLU A 77 -5.44 -16.72 -12.45
CA GLU A 77 -5.84 -15.75 -13.47
C GLU A 77 -6.65 -14.61 -12.84
N GLN A 78 -7.61 -14.95 -11.97
CA GLN A 78 -8.44 -14.00 -11.22
C GLN A 78 -7.60 -13.00 -10.43
N ASP A 79 -6.53 -13.45 -9.77
CA ASP A 79 -5.63 -12.61 -8.96
C ASP A 79 -4.96 -11.52 -9.80
N ILE A 80 -4.57 -11.87 -11.03
CA ILE A 80 -4.00 -10.90 -11.98
C ILE A 80 -5.07 -9.91 -12.47
N GLN A 81 -6.30 -10.36 -12.74
CA GLN A 81 -7.38 -9.44 -13.13
C GLN A 81 -7.68 -8.40 -12.04
N ILE A 82 -7.62 -8.82 -10.78
CA ILE A 82 -7.78 -7.92 -9.63
C ILE A 82 -6.65 -6.90 -9.59
N LEU A 83 -5.41 -7.35 -9.76
CA LEU A 83 -4.23 -6.49 -9.72
C LEU A 83 -4.28 -5.45 -10.86
N GLU A 84 -4.56 -5.88 -12.09
CA GLU A 84 -4.68 -5.00 -13.25
C GLU A 84 -5.79 -3.95 -13.05
N ARG A 85 -6.95 -4.36 -12.54
CA ARG A 85 -8.04 -3.42 -12.22
C ARG A 85 -7.61 -2.40 -11.17
N CYS A 86 -6.91 -2.84 -10.12
CA CYS A 86 -6.36 -1.93 -9.10
C CYS A 86 -5.33 -0.96 -9.71
N ASN A 87 -4.52 -1.44 -10.64
CA ASN A 87 -3.50 -0.67 -11.33
C ASN A 87 -4.11 0.41 -12.25
N GLN A 88 -5.15 0.07 -13.02
CA GLN A 88 -5.90 1.04 -13.83
C GLN A 88 -6.58 2.11 -12.95
N LEU A 89 -7.23 1.68 -11.86
CA LEU A 89 -7.89 2.60 -10.91
C LEU A 89 -6.91 3.46 -10.11
N ASN A 90 -5.65 3.02 -9.98
CA ASN A 90 -4.59 3.78 -9.33
C ASN A 90 -4.35 5.12 -10.02
N ILE A 91 -4.40 5.17 -11.36
CA ILE A 91 -4.20 6.40 -12.12
C ILE A 91 -5.23 7.46 -11.71
N HIS A 92 -6.50 7.07 -11.59
CA HIS A 92 -7.56 7.97 -11.10
C HIS A 92 -7.30 8.43 -9.66
N ALA A 93 -6.87 7.55 -8.77
CA ALA A 93 -6.52 7.93 -7.40
C ALA A 93 -5.36 8.95 -7.36
N LEU A 94 -4.35 8.76 -8.20
CA LEU A 94 -3.21 9.68 -8.30
C LEU A 94 -3.63 11.06 -8.82
N THR A 95 -4.57 11.14 -9.78
CA THR A 95 -5.08 12.45 -10.24
C THR A 95 -5.76 13.24 -9.12
N GLU A 96 -6.48 12.56 -8.21
CA GLU A 96 -7.13 13.20 -7.06
C GLU A 96 -6.12 13.67 -5.99
N ILE A 97 -5.04 12.92 -5.79
CA ILE A 97 -3.95 13.26 -4.84
C ILE A 97 -3.12 14.43 -5.36
N VAL A 98 -2.80 14.45 -6.66
CA VAL A 98 -1.96 15.49 -7.28
C VAL A 98 -2.76 16.75 -7.60
N GLY A 99 -4.06 16.62 -7.88
CA GLY A 99 -4.94 17.73 -8.27
C GLY A 99 -4.85 18.13 -9.75
N TYR A 100 -4.27 17.26 -10.58
CA TYR A 100 -4.17 17.45 -12.03
C TYR A 100 -4.65 16.21 -12.79
N THR A 101 -5.24 16.42 -13.96
CA THR A 101 -5.65 15.35 -14.88
C THR A 101 -4.44 14.69 -15.54
N VAL A 102 -4.64 13.53 -16.17
CA VAL A 102 -3.62 12.85 -16.98
C VAL A 102 -3.09 13.75 -18.12
N SER A 103 -3.96 14.61 -18.66
CA SER A 103 -3.62 15.61 -19.68
C SER A 103 -2.93 16.86 -19.12
N GLY A 104 -2.75 16.97 -17.81
CA GLY A 104 -2.05 18.08 -17.16
C GLY A 104 -2.91 19.31 -16.85
N TYR A 105 -4.24 19.23 -17.01
CA TYR A 105 -5.15 20.31 -16.59
C TYR A 105 -5.41 20.23 -15.09
N GLN A 106 -5.55 21.37 -14.43
CA GLN A 106 -5.90 21.41 -13.02
C GLN A 106 -7.35 20.96 -12.82
N LEU A 107 -7.62 20.18 -11.78
CA LEU A 107 -8.98 19.78 -11.43
C LEU A 107 -9.81 21.00 -10.98
N ASP A 108 -11.00 21.17 -11.55
CA ASP A 108 -11.92 22.29 -11.27
C ASP A 108 -12.32 22.39 -9.79
N ARG A 109 -12.40 21.24 -9.11
CA ARG A 109 -12.66 21.17 -7.66
C ARG A 109 -11.46 20.54 -6.95
N ILE A 110 -10.87 21.30 -6.04
CA ILE A 110 -9.81 20.80 -5.14
C ILE A 110 -10.42 19.72 -4.25
N SER A 111 -9.84 18.52 -4.31
CA SER A 111 -10.27 17.40 -3.46
C SER A 111 -10.08 17.76 -1.97
N PRO A 112 -10.96 17.30 -1.06
CA PRO A 112 -10.80 17.56 0.37
C PRO A 112 -9.47 17.00 0.89
N LEU A 113 -9.01 15.89 0.30
CA LEU A 113 -7.71 15.29 0.57
C LEU A 113 -6.55 16.25 0.22
N LEU A 114 -6.57 16.85 -0.97
CA LEU A 114 -5.53 17.80 -1.38
C LEU A 114 -5.52 19.05 -0.52
N ARG A 115 -6.70 19.54 -0.12
CA ARG A 115 -6.83 20.65 0.82
C ARG A 115 -6.17 20.32 2.17
N ASN A 116 -6.43 19.13 2.72
CA ASN A 116 -5.82 18.68 3.97
C ASN A 116 -4.28 18.59 3.85
N LEU A 117 -3.76 18.08 2.72
CA LEU A 117 -2.32 18.05 2.45
C LEU A 117 -1.71 19.46 2.41
N TYR A 118 -2.39 20.43 1.81
CA TYR A 118 -1.93 21.82 1.75
C TYR A 118 -2.00 22.53 3.10
N GLU A 119 -3.06 22.34 3.87
CA GLU A 119 -3.19 22.90 5.22
C GLU A 119 -2.10 22.36 6.15
N LEU A 120 -1.80 21.07 6.04
CA LEU A 120 -0.75 20.44 6.82
C LEU A 120 0.64 20.88 6.36
N GLY A 121 0.87 20.99 5.05
CA GLY A 121 2.12 21.52 4.51
C GLY A 121 2.33 22.98 4.88
N ASN A 122 1.27 23.78 4.99
CA ASN A 122 1.33 25.11 5.56
C ASN A 122 1.80 25.04 7.01
N LEU A 123 1.16 24.24 7.85
CA LEU A 123 1.55 24.10 9.25
C LEU A 123 3.04 23.70 9.38
N TRP A 124 3.50 22.67 8.68
CA TRP A 124 4.90 22.22 8.72
C TRP A 124 5.90 23.27 8.20
N SER A 125 5.56 23.98 7.12
CA SER A 125 6.42 25.07 6.63
C SER A 125 6.56 26.21 7.66
N ASP A 126 5.54 26.47 8.48
CA ASP A 126 5.64 27.47 9.53
C ASP A 126 6.49 27.00 10.72
N HIS A 127 6.69 25.69 10.91
CA HIS A 127 7.66 25.16 11.88
C HIS A 127 9.10 25.35 11.38
N ILE A 128 9.32 25.20 10.07
CA ILE A 128 10.64 25.40 9.44
C ILE A 128 11.01 26.88 9.39
N LEU A 129 10.06 27.76 9.02
CA LEU A 129 10.28 29.20 8.92
C LEU A 129 10.33 29.92 10.28
N GLU A 130 10.09 29.23 11.38
CA GLU A 130 10.08 29.81 12.74
C GLU A 130 11.39 30.54 13.05
N GLN A 131 12.53 29.92 12.75
CA GLN A 131 13.84 30.50 13.03
C GLN A 131 14.12 31.72 12.14
N ALA A 132 13.76 31.65 10.85
CA ALA A 132 13.93 32.76 9.93
C ALA A 132 13.07 33.97 10.33
N ARG A 133 11.81 33.74 10.75
CA ARG A 133 10.92 34.81 11.24
C ARG A 133 11.42 35.42 12.54
N ALA A 134 11.90 34.59 13.48
CA ALA A 134 12.47 35.07 14.72
C ALA A 134 13.69 35.97 14.47
N TYR A 135 14.56 35.60 13.53
CA TYR A 135 15.72 36.41 13.15
C TYR A 135 15.32 37.79 12.60
N ILE A 136 14.30 37.85 11.72
CA ILE A 136 13.78 39.12 11.20
C ILE A 136 13.18 39.97 12.31
N MET A 137 12.45 39.37 13.25
CA MET A 137 11.91 40.10 14.41
C MET A 137 13.03 40.64 15.31
N CYS A 138 14.09 39.85 15.54
CA CYS A 138 15.26 40.31 16.30
C CYS A 138 15.94 41.48 15.60
N PHE A 139 16.14 41.39 14.28
CA PHE A 139 16.71 42.47 13.48
C PHE A 139 15.87 43.74 13.56
N LEU A 140 14.54 43.63 13.41
CA LEU A 140 13.64 44.78 13.52
C LEU A 140 13.69 45.41 14.91
N TYR A 141 13.70 44.60 15.97
CA TYR A 141 13.83 45.11 17.33
C TYR A 141 15.15 45.87 17.53
N ILE A 142 16.28 45.25 17.19
CA ILE A 142 17.61 45.86 17.31
C ILE A 142 17.71 47.13 16.47
N PHE A 143 17.18 47.10 15.24
CA PHE A 143 17.15 48.27 14.38
C PHE A 143 16.41 49.41 15.09
N VAL A 144 15.18 49.17 15.54
CA VAL A 144 14.38 50.21 16.22
C VAL A 144 15.09 50.74 17.46
N THR A 145 15.54 49.86 18.35
CA THR A 145 16.09 50.29 19.65
C THR A 145 17.45 50.95 19.52
N VAL A 146 18.29 50.55 18.57
CA VAL A 146 19.62 51.14 18.33
C VAL A 146 19.52 52.42 17.51
N THR A 147 18.70 52.47 16.45
CA THR A 147 18.62 53.66 15.59
C THR A 147 17.79 54.79 16.19
N TRP A 148 16.66 54.47 16.83
CA TRP A 148 15.88 55.49 17.53
C TRP A 148 16.45 55.80 18.92
N GLY A 149 17.23 54.90 19.52
CA GLY A 149 17.86 55.10 20.83
C GLY A 149 16.92 54.92 22.02
N TRP A 150 15.80 54.23 21.83
CA TRP A 150 14.75 54.04 22.83
C TRP A 150 14.59 52.55 23.15
N PRO A 151 15.37 52.00 24.10
CA PRO A 151 15.17 50.64 24.59
C PRO A 151 13.83 50.53 25.32
N LEU A 152 13.14 49.40 25.20
CA LEU A 152 11.74 49.25 25.60
C LEU A 152 11.48 49.62 27.08
N ILE A 153 12.22 49.02 28.03
CA ILE A 153 11.99 49.21 29.47
C ILE A 153 12.49 50.59 29.91
N SER A 154 13.65 51.02 29.43
CA SER A 154 14.20 52.36 29.71
C SER A 154 13.30 53.47 29.18
N ALA A 155 12.70 53.30 27.99
CA ALA A 155 11.77 54.27 27.41
C ALA A 155 10.49 54.39 28.27
N ILE A 156 9.91 53.26 28.69
CA ILE A 156 8.74 53.26 29.59
C ILE A 156 9.11 53.91 30.93
N GLY A 157 10.26 53.57 31.50
CA GLY A 157 10.73 54.17 32.76
C GLY A 157 10.91 55.69 32.67
N SER A 158 11.48 56.18 31.56
CA SER A 158 11.60 57.63 31.32
C SER A 158 10.23 58.31 31.16
N ALA A 159 9.27 57.66 30.48
CA ALA A 159 7.91 58.18 30.30
C ALA A 159 7.11 58.18 31.62
N SER A 160 7.40 57.25 32.53
CA SER A 160 6.80 57.20 33.88
C SER A 160 7.50 58.09 34.91
N GLY A 161 8.54 58.86 34.52
CA GLY A 161 9.26 59.77 35.40
C GLY A 161 10.20 59.09 36.40
N ALA A 162 10.73 57.91 36.07
CA ALA A 162 11.70 57.21 36.92
C ALA A 162 12.98 58.05 37.10
N GLY A 163 13.40 58.25 38.35
CA GLY A 163 14.61 59.02 38.67
C GLY A 163 15.91 58.31 38.27
N ASP A 164 17.00 59.10 38.19
CA ASP A 164 18.32 58.66 37.71
C ASP A 164 18.89 57.45 38.47
N SER A 165 18.51 57.26 39.74
CA SER A 165 18.93 56.12 40.56
C SER A 165 18.44 54.76 40.03
N ILE A 166 17.28 54.72 39.37
CA ILE A 166 16.68 53.48 38.85
C ILE A 166 17.06 53.26 37.37
N ALA A 167 17.58 54.28 36.68
CA ALA A 167 17.93 54.22 35.26
C ALA A 167 18.95 53.12 34.93
N TYR A 168 19.95 52.89 35.77
CA TYR A 168 20.92 51.80 35.59
C TYR A 168 20.27 50.42 35.66
N PHE A 169 19.32 50.23 36.58
CA PHE A 169 18.58 48.97 36.72
C PHE A 169 17.65 48.72 35.52
N LEU A 170 16.99 49.76 35.00
CA LEU A 170 16.14 49.65 33.80
C LEU A 170 16.97 49.27 32.56
N ARG A 171 18.15 49.89 32.39
CA ARG A 171 19.10 49.52 31.32
C ARG A 171 19.61 48.09 31.45
N PHE A 172 19.81 47.60 32.68
CA PHE A 172 20.15 46.20 32.92
C PHE A 172 19.02 45.25 32.48
N LEU A 173 17.76 45.59 32.73
CA LEU A 173 16.61 44.81 32.25
C LEU A 173 16.50 44.81 30.72
N ASP A 174 16.78 45.94 30.07
CA ASP A 174 16.87 45.98 28.60
C ASP A 174 17.99 45.08 28.07
N ALA A 175 19.16 45.08 28.71
CA ALA A 175 20.26 44.17 28.36
C ALA A 175 19.85 42.69 28.47
N CYS A 176 19.07 42.34 29.50
CA CYS A 176 18.47 41.00 29.63
C CYS A 176 17.51 40.68 28.48
N ILE A 177 16.73 41.65 27.99
CA ILE A 177 15.88 41.46 26.81
C ILE A 177 16.74 41.19 25.58
N TYR A 178 17.82 41.94 25.34
CA TYR A 178 18.70 41.71 24.19
C TYR A 178 19.33 40.32 24.22
N PHE A 179 19.80 39.86 25.38
CA PHE A 179 20.40 38.54 25.53
C PHE A 179 19.39 37.41 25.20
N TRP A 180 18.16 37.53 25.67
CA TRP A 180 17.11 36.53 25.43
C TRP A 180 16.23 36.83 24.20
N LEU A 181 16.58 37.81 23.38
CA LEU A 181 15.72 38.29 22.30
C LEU A 181 15.30 37.18 21.31
N PRO A 182 16.19 36.28 20.83
CA PRO A 182 15.77 35.17 19.97
C PRO A 182 14.76 34.25 20.64
N GLN A 183 14.95 33.98 21.93
CA GLN A 183 14.06 33.15 22.74
C GLN A 183 12.67 33.79 22.85
N ILE A 184 12.62 35.10 23.13
CA ILE A 184 11.39 35.87 23.28
C ILE A 184 10.64 35.98 21.94
N CYS A 185 11.33 36.24 20.84
CA CYS A 185 10.69 36.28 19.52
C CYS A 185 10.08 34.92 19.14
N ILE A 186 10.78 33.82 19.42
CA ILE A 186 10.26 32.47 19.17
C ILE A 186 9.03 32.18 20.03
N THR A 187 9.03 32.53 21.32
CA THR A 187 7.87 32.32 22.18
C THR A 187 6.68 33.16 21.75
N ILE A 188 6.88 34.41 21.36
CA ILE A 188 5.83 35.27 20.79
C ILE A 188 5.23 34.62 19.52
N ILE A 189 6.08 34.19 18.59
CA ILE A 189 5.62 33.52 17.36
C ILE A 189 4.75 32.29 17.70
N ARG A 190 5.18 31.48 18.66
CA ARG A 190 4.43 30.28 19.10
C ARG A 190 3.12 30.63 19.78
N ILE A 191 3.06 31.68 20.60
CA ILE A 191 1.84 32.18 21.22
C ILE A 191 0.85 32.63 20.14
N CYS A 192 1.28 33.45 19.18
CA CYS A 192 0.44 33.91 18.08
C CYS A 192 -0.08 32.76 17.20
N GLN A 193 0.66 31.66 17.11
CA GLN A 193 0.29 30.48 16.31
C GLN A 193 -0.44 29.40 17.11
N GLY A 194 -0.66 29.58 18.42
CA GLY A 194 -1.28 28.58 19.28
C GLY A 194 -0.49 27.27 19.41
N ARG A 195 0.84 27.33 19.32
CA ARG A 195 1.73 26.15 19.36
C ARG A 195 2.29 25.85 20.74
N ASN A 196 2.77 24.63 20.91
CA ASN A 196 3.51 24.22 22.10
C ASN A 196 4.77 25.08 22.31
N LEU A 197 4.78 25.85 23.41
CA LEU A 197 5.88 26.77 23.75
C LEU A 197 7.21 26.06 23.98
N ARG A 198 7.16 24.77 24.35
CA ARG A 198 8.32 24.00 24.84
C ARG A 198 9.00 23.13 23.76
N HIS A 199 8.68 23.31 22.48
CA HIS A 199 9.40 22.64 21.39
C HIS A 199 10.89 23.03 21.37
N ARG A 200 11.76 22.11 20.92
CA ARG A 200 13.20 22.41 20.74
C ARG A 200 13.34 23.56 19.74
N MET A 201 14.25 24.49 20.04
CA MET A 201 14.44 25.71 19.26
C MET A 201 15.50 25.57 18.17
N VAL A 202 16.37 24.57 18.26
CA VAL A 202 17.47 24.34 17.33
C VAL A 202 17.19 23.11 16.48
N GLY A 203 17.40 23.25 15.16
CA GLY A 203 17.41 22.17 14.17
C GLY A 203 16.07 21.46 13.99
N ARG A 204 15.43 21.61 12.82
CA ARG A 204 14.23 20.83 12.48
C ARG A 204 14.64 19.48 11.93
N THR A 205 14.03 18.43 12.48
CA THR A 205 14.19 17.06 11.99
C THR A 205 12.84 16.55 11.54
N VAL A 206 12.79 16.02 10.32
CA VAL A 206 11.66 15.27 9.79
C VAL A 206 12.01 13.79 9.80
N VAL A 207 11.09 12.99 10.31
CA VAL A 207 11.22 11.54 10.42
C VAL A 207 10.15 10.90 9.53
N ILE A 208 10.57 10.08 8.58
CA ILE A 208 9.71 9.43 7.59
C ILE A 208 9.69 7.92 7.84
N GLY A 209 8.52 7.36 8.12
CA GLY A 209 8.32 5.92 8.30
C GLY A 209 7.37 5.34 7.27
N ASP A 210 7.85 4.54 6.32
CA ASP A 210 7.01 3.74 5.41
C ASP A 210 7.85 2.55 4.92
N ILE A 211 7.27 1.72 4.05
CA ILE A 211 7.95 0.63 3.34
C ILE A 211 9.31 1.13 2.80
N PRO A 212 10.39 0.32 2.85
CA PRO A 212 11.75 0.78 2.59
C PRO A 212 11.95 1.61 1.32
N TRP A 213 11.30 1.24 0.21
CA TRP A 213 11.44 1.99 -1.04
C TRP A 213 10.76 3.37 -0.96
N VAL A 214 9.59 3.48 -0.33
CA VAL A 214 8.86 4.74 -0.15
C VAL A 214 9.64 5.66 0.77
N SER A 215 10.07 5.16 1.93
CA SER A 215 10.79 5.96 2.93
C SER A 215 12.12 6.49 2.39
N GLN A 216 12.89 5.66 1.69
CA GLN A 216 14.14 6.08 1.02
C GLN A 216 13.92 7.10 -0.10
N CYS A 217 12.89 6.89 -0.94
CA CYS A 217 12.61 7.81 -2.04
C CYS A 217 12.06 9.15 -1.53
N ALA A 218 11.22 9.13 -0.51
CA ALA A 218 10.64 10.31 0.12
C ALA A 218 11.71 11.13 0.86
N ASP A 219 12.66 10.47 1.54
CA ASP A 219 13.84 11.09 2.13
C ASP A 219 14.70 11.80 1.07
N ALA A 220 15.09 11.06 0.03
CA ALA A 220 15.88 11.61 -1.06
C ALA A 220 15.17 12.80 -1.75
N PHE A 221 13.84 12.78 -1.85
CA PHE A 221 13.05 13.88 -2.40
C PHE A 221 13.08 15.11 -1.49
N LEU A 222 12.72 14.96 -0.21
CA LEU A 222 12.68 16.05 0.75
C LEU A 222 14.07 16.69 0.96
N SER A 223 15.10 15.86 1.10
CA SER A 223 16.50 16.30 1.22
C SER A 223 16.94 17.12 0.00
N LYS A 224 16.54 16.73 -1.22
CA LYS A 224 16.84 17.50 -2.44
C LYS A 224 16.07 18.82 -2.52
N CYS A 225 14.82 18.87 -2.05
CA CYS A 225 14.07 20.13 -2.02
C CYS A 225 14.72 21.18 -1.11
N PHE A 226 15.36 20.75 -0.02
CA PHE A 226 16.05 21.63 0.94
C PHE A 226 17.55 21.80 0.68
N ALA A 227 18.13 21.14 -0.33
CA ALA A 227 19.57 21.16 -0.58
C ALA A 227 20.16 22.56 -0.86
N VAL A 228 19.37 23.46 -1.45
CA VAL A 228 19.76 24.86 -1.74
C VAL A 228 19.07 25.84 -0.78
N SER A 229 18.31 25.33 0.20
CA SER A 229 17.72 26.19 1.22
C SER A 229 18.80 26.79 2.12
N TYR A 230 18.56 28.00 2.63
CA TYR A 230 19.48 28.62 3.58
C TYR A 230 19.58 27.80 4.87
N SER A 231 20.77 27.76 5.49
CA SER A 231 21.00 27.02 6.73
C SER A 231 20.01 27.37 7.86
N ILE A 232 19.49 28.61 7.88
CA ILE A 232 18.49 29.06 8.87
C ILE A 232 17.11 28.39 8.71
N ALA A 233 16.83 27.83 7.53
CA ALA A 233 15.64 27.04 7.21
C ALA A 233 16.02 25.59 6.82
N GLY A 234 17.20 25.14 7.26
CA GLY A 234 17.70 23.80 6.98
C GLY A 234 16.88 22.72 7.68
N LEU A 235 16.79 21.56 7.04
CA LEU A 235 16.00 20.42 7.50
C LEU A 235 16.87 19.17 7.52
N ASN A 236 16.88 18.48 8.66
CA ASN A 236 17.47 17.15 8.76
C ASN A 236 16.39 16.10 8.47
N VAL A 237 16.66 15.13 7.61
CA VAL A 237 15.70 14.10 7.22
C VAL A 237 16.22 12.74 7.67
N LEU A 238 15.36 11.97 8.34
CA LEU A 238 15.62 10.61 8.77
C LEU A 238 14.52 9.71 8.23
N SER A 239 14.87 8.53 7.75
CA SER A 239 13.90 7.59 7.21
C SER A 239 14.15 6.16 7.70
N GLY A 240 13.09 5.37 7.85
CA GLY A 240 13.21 3.97 8.26
C GLY A 240 11.93 3.18 8.07
N ASN A 241 12.04 1.85 8.12
CA ASN A 241 10.88 0.96 8.05
C ASN A 241 10.18 0.87 9.41
N PRO A 242 8.92 1.35 9.54
CA PRO A 242 8.17 1.32 10.79
C PRO A 242 7.84 -0.08 11.31
N THR A 243 7.87 -1.12 10.46
CA THR A 243 7.60 -2.50 10.88
C THR A 243 8.81 -3.22 11.45
N ASP A 244 10.01 -2.66 11.32
CA ASP A 244 11.26 -3.35 11.63
C ASP A 244 12.22 -2.43 12.39
N HIS A 245 13.10 -1.74 11.68
CA HIS A 245 14.22 -1.04 12.31
C HIS A 245 13.89 0.35 12.88
N PHE A 246 12.70 0.92 12.59
CA PHE A 246 12.35 2.27 13.04
C PHE A 246 12.42 2.41 14.56
N VAL A 247 11.84 1.43 15.27
CA VAL A 247 11.79 1.41 16.73
C VAL A 247 13.20 1.46 17.30
N HIS A 248 14.11 0.64 16.80
CA HIS A 248 15.45 0.53 17.35
C HIS A 248 16.39 1.66 16.88
N ARG A 249 16.27 2.14 15.64
CA ARG A 249 17.22 3.10 15.05
C ARG A 249 16.81 4.57 15.18
N HIS A 250 15.52 4.87 15.29
CA HIS A 250 15.04 6.25 15.13
C HIS A 250 14.15 6.76 16.27
N THR A 251 13.49 5.91 17.06
CA THR A 251 12.62 6.39 18.15
C THR A 251 13.35 7.25 19.18
N HIS A 252 14.56 6.87 19.59
CA HIS A 252 15.38 7.65 20.52
C HIS A 252 15.79 9.03 19.97
N ARG A 253 15.67 9.24 18.64
CA ARG A 253 15.94 10.52 17.97
C ARG A 253 14.66 11.36 17.83
N VAL A 254 13.49 10.77 18.05
CA VAL A 254 12.22 11.49 18.09
C VAL A 254 12.16 12.27 19.40
N VAL A 255 12.25 13.58 19.29
CA VAL A 255 12.20 14.52 20.42
C VAL A 255 11.08 15.53 20.24
N ARG A 256 10.81 16.32 21.29
CA ARG A 256 9.82 17.41 21.26
C ARG A 256 10.01 18.34 20.04
N GLY A 257 8.95 18.52 19.25
CA GLY A 257 8.98 19.34 18.03
C GLY A 257 9.65 18.70 16.81
N THR A 258 9.93 17.38 16.86
CA THR A 258 10.21 16.57 15.67
C THR A 258 8.93 16.41 14.86
N LEU A 259 9.05 16.53 13.55
CA LEU A 259 7.95 16.32 12.61
C LEU A 259 8.03 14.88 12.12
N ALA A 260 7.04 14.05 12.41
CA ALA A 260 7.07 12.63 12.06
C ALA A 260 5.90 12.30 11.13
N ILE A 261 6.17 11.60 10.03
CA ILE A 261 5.17 11.18 9.06
C ILE A 261 5.31 9.70 8.79
N PHE A 262 4.19 8.98 8.89
CA PHE A 262 4.15 7.54 8.77
C PHE A 262 3.13 7.09 7.73
N GLY A 263 3.54 6.22 6.82
CA GLY A 263 2.65 5.48 5.95
C GLY A 263 2.04 4.30 6.70
N ARG A 264 0.71 4.28 6.77
CA ARG A 264 -0.06 3.24 7.44
C ARG A 264 -0.71 2.32 6.41
N PRO A 265 -0.37 1.01 6.39
CA PRO A 265 -1.06 0.03 5.57
C PRO A 265 -2.49 -0.19 6.09
N ASP A 266 -3.39 -0.67 5.22
CA ASP A 266 -4.80 -0.89 5.57
C ASP A 266 -4.99 -2.26 6.23
N GLY A 267 -5.01 -2.33 7.56
CA GLY A 267 -5.13 -3.61 8.28
C GLY A 267 -6.55 -4.17 8.36
N ARG A 268 -7.52 -3.57 7.66
CA ARG A 268 -8.79 -4.26 7.31
C ARG A 268 -8.55 -5.41 6.32
N LEU A 269 -7.43 -5.36 5.59
CA LEU A 269 -6.95 -6.47 4.78
C LEU A 269 -6.24 -7.46 5.69
N SER A 270 -6.67 -8.73 5.66
CA SER A 270 -6.16 -9.77 6.54
C SER A 270 -4.63 -9.89 6.43
N ALA A 271 -4.09 -9.81 5.21
CA ALA A 271 -2.66 -9.88 4.94
C ALA A 271 -1.83 -8.74 5.57
N LEU A 272 -2.45 -7.57 5.79
CA LEU A 272 -1.76 -6.36 6.23
C LEU A 272 -1.98 -6.03 7.71
N SER A 273 -2.85 -6.77 8.39
CA SER A 273 -3.21 -6.57 9.80
C SER A 273 -1.97 -6.50 10.71
N THR A 274 -1.04 -7.46 10.57
CA THR A 274 0.21 -7.51 11.33
C THR A 274 1.12 -6.33 11.03
N SER A 275 1.23 -5.94 9.75
CA SER A 275 2.01 -4.79 9.32
C SER A 275 1.42 -3.49 9.88
N GLU A 276 0.10 -3.31 9.83
CA GLU A 276 -0.59 -2.15 10.38
C GLU A 276 -0.40 -2.06 11.89
N GLY A 277 -0.59 -3.17 12.61
CA GLY A 277 -0.37 -3.22 14.06
C GLY A 277 1.04 -2.78 14.45
N SER A 278 2.05 -3.26 13.72
CA SER A 278 3.45 -2.88 13.94
C SER A 278 3.68 -1.39 13.67
N VAL A 279 3.12 -0.82 12.59
CA VAL A 279 3.21 0.62 12.33
C VAL A 279 2.51 1.43 13.42
N CYS A 280 1.32 1.02 13.85
CA CYS A 280 0.57 1.71 14.89
C CYS A 280 1.33 1.72 16.23
N LEU A 281 1.98 0.61 16.60
CA LEU A 281 2.85 0.54 17.77
C LEU A 281 4.03 1.50 17.65
N SER A 282 4.73 1.51 16.50
CA SER A 282 5.85 2.42 16.24
C SER A 282 5.44 3.90 16.34
N VAL A 283 4.29 4.27 15.77
CA VAL A 283 3.72 5.63 15.84
C VAL A 283 3.38 6.00 17.27
N ASN A 284 2.72 5.10 18.00
CA ASN A 284 2.33 5.32 19.38
C ASN A 284 3.54 5.45 20.30
N GLN A 285 4.58 4.63 20.12
CA GLN A 285 5.83 4.74 20.86
C GLN A 285 6.57 6.05 20.55
N ALA A 286 6.66 6.45 19.29
CA ALA A 286 7.26 7.74 18.92
C ALA A 286 6.49 8.93 19.53
N SER A 287 5.15 8.84 19.53
CA SER A 287 4.26 9.90 20.01
C SER A 287 4.13 9.92 21.54
N SER A 288 4.39 8.80 22.23
CA SER A 288 4.34 8.70 23.68
C SER A 288 5.59 9.24 24.37
N ILE A 289 6.71 9.42 23.65
CA ILE A 289 7.91 10.05 24.19
C ILE A 289 7.60 11.52 24.48
N GLN A 290 7.25 11.80 25.75
CA GLN A 290 6.99 13.14 26.24
C GLN A 290 8.25 13.69 26.91
N SER A 291 8.59 14.95 26.61
CA SER A 291 9.62 15.68 27.33
C SER A 291 9.08 17.06 27.70
N TYR A 292 8.96 17.32 29.00
CA TYR A 292 8.35 18.55 29.56
C TYR A 292 6.93 18.85 29.04
N GLY A 293 6.12 17.79 28.86
CA GLY A 293 4.73 17.88 28.37
C GLY A 293 4.59 18.16 26.86
N GLY A 294 5.68 18.14 26.10
CA GLY A 294 5.66 18.22 24.63
C GLY A 294 6.06 16.90 23.98
N THR A 295 5.37 16.54 22.90
CA THR A 295 5.59 15.32 22.10
C THR A 295 6.07 15.66 20.68
N CYS A 296 6.32 14.63 19.86
CA CYS A 296 6.49 14.83 18.43
C CYS A 296 5.15 15.13 17.75
N GLU A 297 5.22 15.81 16.62
CA GLU A 297 4.06 16.03 15.77
C GLU A 297 3.97 14.90 14.75
N SER A 298 3.19 13.87 15.08
CA SER A 298 3.05 12.67 14.28
C SER A 298 1.84 12.73 13.35
N ILE A 299 2.08 12.34 12.10
CA ILE A 299 1.07 12.25 11.03
C ILE A 299 1.04 10.84 10.51
N THR A 300 -0.16 10.34 10.26
CA THR A 300 -0.35 9.08 9.54
C THR A 300 -1.04 9.30 8.21
N ILE A 301 -0.58 8.64 7.14
CA ILE A 301 -1.20 8.64 5.81
C ILE A 301 -1.54 7.19 5.46
N GLY A 302 -2.79 6.89 5.14
CA GLY A 302 -3.19 5.54 4.76
C GLY A 302 -4.65 5.44 4.31
N HIS A 303 -5.09 4.24 3.94
CA HIS A 303 -6.46 3.98 3.46
C HIS A 303 -7.44 3.57 4.55
N ASN A 304 -6.93 3.28 5.75
CA ASN A 304 -7.75 2.95 6.90
C ASN A 304 -8.42 4.23 7.45
N PRO A 305 -9.76 4.34 7.49
CA PRO A 305 -10.48 5.54 7.93
C PRO A 305 -10.41 5.82 9.44
N PHE A 306 -9.77 4.95 10.24
CA PHE A 306 -9.69 5.12 11.69
C PHE A 306 -8.47 5.96 12.10
N ALA A 307 -8.71 7.03 12.87
CA ALA A 307 -7.64 7.85 13.45
C ALA A 307 -6.94 7.12 14.62
N LEU A 308 -5.63 7.30 14.75
CA LEU A 308 -4.86 6.82 15.90
C LEU A 308 -4.94 7.84 17.04
N ASN A 309 -5.25 7.39 18.25
CA ASN A 309 -5.46 8.25 19.41
C ASN A 309 -4.24 9.14 19.77
N LEU A 310 -3.02 8.62 19.58
CA LEU A 310 -1.79 9.35 19.90
C LEU A 310 -1.20 10.12 18.71
N ALA A 311 -1.73 9.91 17.50
CA ALA A 311 -1.30 10.67 16.33
C ALA A 311 -1.93 12.06 16.34
N LYS A 312 -1.16 13.11 16.02
CA LYS A 312 -1.70 14.48 15.99
C LYS A 312 -2.68 14.68 14.84
N THR A 313 -2.41 14.08 13.68
CA THR A 313 -3.27 14.19 12.50
C THR A 313 -3.22 12.90 11.67
N SER A 314 -4.34 12.51 11.09
CA SER A 314 -4.43 11.35 10.19
C SER A 314 -5.06 11.77 8.87
N ILE A 315 -4.36 11.48 7.76
CA ILE A 315 -4.82 11.72 6.39
C ILE A 315 -5.31 10.39 5.83
N PHE A 316 -6.55 10.40 5.36
CA PHE A 316 -7.21 9.24 4.81
C PHE A 316 -7.22 9.29 3.29
N LEU A 317 -6.53 8.35 2.65
CA LEU A 317 -6.56 8.15 1.22
C LEU A 317 -7.86 7.42 0.83
N LYS A 318 -8.53 7.90 -0.21
CA LYS A 318 -9.74 7.26 -0.72
C LYS A 318 -9.40 5.93 -1.39
N ARG A 319 -10.24 4.93 -1.16
CA ARG A 319 -10.18 3.64 -1.86
C ARG A 319 -10.95 3.76 -3.18
N ASN A 320 -10.26 3.57 -4.31
CA ASN A 320 -10.88 3.57 -5.64
C ASN A 320 -11.14 2.16 -6.17
N ARG A 321 -10.56 1.14 -5.54
CA ARG A 321 -10.78 -0.28 -5.85
C ARG A 321 -12.09 -0.82 -5.24
N PRO A 322 -12.64 -1.92 -5.79
CA PRO A 322 -13.66 -2.73 -5.13
C PRO A 322 -13.21 -3.25 -3.76
N LEU A 323 -14.19 -3.61 -2.92
CA LEU A 323 -13.93 -4.22 -1.61
C LEU A 323 -13.32 -5.63 -1.79
N PHE A 324 -12.36 -5.97 -0.94
CA PHE A 324 -12.02 -7.38 -0.73
C PHE A 324 -13.08 -8.08 0.13
N LEU A 325 -13.11 -9.42 0.09
CA LEU A 325 -14.06 -10.22 0.88
C LEU A 325 -13.97 -9.88 2.38
N CYS A 326 -12.75 -9.80 2.93
CA CYS A 326 -12.53 -9.45 4.34
C CYS A 326 -13.12 -8.08 4.70
N GLU A 327 -12.93 -7.07 3.85
CA GLU A 327 -13.48 -5.72 4.09
C GLU A 327 -15.01 -5.72 4.03
N ARG A 328 -15.58 -6.51 3.12
CA ARG A 328 -17.03 -6.67 2.98
C ARG A 328 -17.63 -7.33 4.23
N LEU A 329 -17.00 -8.39 4.72
CA LEU A 329 -17.43 -9.09 5.93
C LEU A 329 -17.35 -8.18 7.16
N LEU A 330 -16.27 -7.40 7.31
CA LEU A 330 -16.15 -6.43 8.40
C LEU A 330 -17.28 -5.38 8.37
N LEU A 331 -17.62 -4.86 7.19
CA LEU A 331 -18.73 -3.91 7.05
C LEU A 331 -20.10 -4.55 7.35
N GLU A 332 -20.29 -5.83 7.03
CA GLU A 332 -21.51 -6.58 7.37
C GLU A 332 -21.60 -6.78 8.90
N THR A 333 -20.49 -7.12 9.56
CA THR A 333 -20.42 -7.23 11.03
C THR A 333 -20.68 -5.89 11.71
N ASP A 334 -20.01 -4.82 11.28
CA ASP A 334 -20.21 -3.47 11.83
C ASP A 334 -21.67 -3.02 11.69
N ALA A 335 -22.29 -3.28 10.54
CA ALA A 335 -23.69 -2.94 10.30
C ALA A 335 -24.65 -3.75 11.19
N ASN A 336 -24.33 -5.02 11.46
CA ASN A 336 -25.12 -5.86 12.36
C ASN A 336 -24.96 -5.44 13.82
N GLU A 337 -23.75 -5.07 14.25
CA GLU A 337 -23.52 -4.50 15.58
C GLU A 337 -24.25 -3.16 15.75
N GLU A 338 -24.22 -2.28 14.75
CA GLU A 338 -24.96 -1.01 14.81
C GLU A 338 -26.47 -1.23 14.86
N LYS A 339 -27.00 -2.23 14.15
CA LYS A 339 -28.41 -2.63 14.26
C LYS A 339 -28.74 -3.17 15.64
N LEU A 340 -27.93 -4.08 16.17
CA LEU A 340 -28.11 -4.65 17.50
C LEU A 340 -28.04 -3.56 18.58
N ASN A 341 -27.13 -2.60 18.45
CA ASN A 341 -27.04 -1.47 19.37
C ASN A 341 -28.28 -0.57 19.30
N ARG A 342 -28.84 -0.31 18.11
CA ARG A 342 -30.09 0.44 17.97
C ARG A 342 -31.30 -0.34 18.50
N GLU A 343 -31.34 -1.65 18.30
CA GLU A 343 -32.40 -2.52 18.84
C GLU A 343 -32.32 -2.59 20.36
N ASN A 344 -31.11 -2.66 20.93
CA ASN A 344 -30.89 -2.61 22.37
C ASN A 344 -31.28 -1.24 22.96
N GLU A 345 -30.89 -0.13 22.32
CA GLU A 345 -31.33 1.22 22.72
C GLU A 345 -32.85 1.37 22.68
N PHE A 346 -33.52 0.76 21.69
CA PHE A 346 -34.99 0.76 21.60
C PHE A 346 -35.66 -0.12 22.66
N SER A 347 -35.05 -1.25 23.03
CA SER A 347 -35.53 -2.13 24.10
C SER A 347 -35.30 -1.56 25.51
N ASP A 348 -34.26 -0.74 25.69
CA ASP A 348 -34.01 -0.01 26.92
C ASP A 348 -35.05 1.11 27.12
N ASP A 349 -35.50 1.77 26.05
CA ASP A 349 -36.60 2.75 26.12
C ASP A 349 -37.97 2.10 26.40
N GLU A 350 -38.25 0.92 25.85
CA GLU A 350 -39.48 0.15 26.16
C GLU A 350 -39.46 -0.48 27.57
N THR A 351 -38.29 -0.85 28.08
CA THR A 351 -38.15 -1.34 29.47
C THR A 351 -38.19 -0.22 30.49
N VAL A 352 -37.70 0.99 30.17
CA VAL A 352 -37.89 2.19 31.02
C VAL A 352 -39.34 2.67 30.99
N ALA A 353 -40.05 2.55 29.87
CA ALA A 353 -41.49 2.84 29.79
C ALA A 353 -42.35 1.80 30.54
N SER A 354 -41.93 0.53 30.60
CA SER A 354 -42.65 -0.54 31.32
C SER A 354 -42.23 -0.73 32.78
N GLN A 355 -41.05 -0.26 33.21
CA GLN A 355 -40.64 -0.23 34.62
C GLN A 355 -41.22 0.96 35.41
N ASN A 356 -41.66 2.03 34.73
CA ASN A 356 -42.31 3.17 35.38
C ASN A 356 -43.73 2.87 35.93
N TYR A 357 -44.29 1.68 35.70
CA TYR A 357 -45.53 1.22 36.34
C TYR A 357 -45.34 0.12 37.41
N ARG A 358 -44.10 -0.29 37.72
CA ARG A 358 -43.79 -1.23 38.81
C ARG A 358 -42.46 -0.89 39.49
N GLY A 359 -42.39 0.26 40.14
CA GLY A 359 -41.18 0.67 40.88
C GLY A 359 -41.36 1.72 41.97
N PHE A 360 -42.59 2.18 42.24
CA PHE A 360 -42.91 3.18 43.27
C PHE A 360 -42.73 2.70 44.73
N ALA A 361 -42.06 1.55 44.95
CA ALA A 361 -41.87 0.92 46.26
C ALA A 361 -40.39 0.65 46.66
N GLY A 362 -39.41 1.09 45.86
CA GLY A 362 -37.98 0.85 46.12
C GLY A 362 -37.17 2.04 46.65
N ILE A 363 -37.76 3.25 46.67
CA ILE A 363 -37.04 4.51 46.93
C ILE A 363 -36.75 4.77 48.42
N CYS A 364 -37.27 3.98 49.36
CA CYS A 364 -37.16 4.27 50.80
C CYS A 364 -36.19 3.40 51.62
N ARG A 365 -35.17 2.75 51.03
CA ARG A 365 -34.28 1.87 51.83
C ARG A 365 -32.78 2.12 51.81
N ASN A 366 -32.24 2.97 50.94
CA ASN A 366 -30.79 3.24 50.87
C ASN A 366 -30.36 4.64 51.35
N LEU A 367 -31.21 5.31 52.12
CA LEU A 367 -30.96 6.64 52.69
C LEU A 367 -30.33 6.59 54.10
N PHE A 368 -29.67 5.49 54.48
CA PHE A 368 -29.19 5.28 55.86
C PHE A 368 -27.75 4.71 56.01
N SER A 369 -26.84 4.94 55.05
CA SER A 369 -25.43 4.54 55.22
C SER A 369 -24.40 5.67 55.10
N CYS A 370 -24.83 6.93 55.05
CA CYS A 370 -23.97 8.05 55.38
C CYS A 370 -24.04 8.30 56.89
N PHE A 371 -23.02 7.91 57.68
CA PHE A 371 -22.47 8.61 58.86
C PHE A 371 -21.63 7.66 59.74
N SER A 372 -20.30 7.86 59.73
CA SER A 372 -19.28 7.63 60.79
C SER A 372 -17.94 7.28 60.13
N THR A 373 -16.77 7.84 60.44
CA THR A 373 -16.27 8.88 61.35
C THR A 373 -14.86 9.27 60.86
N SER A 374 -14.49 10.54 61.03
CA SER A 374 -13.20 11.16 60.73
C SER A 374 -12.07 10.77 61.69
N SER A 375 -10.79 10.76 61.25
CA SER A 375 -9.64 11.56 61.80
C SER A 375 -8.25 11.06 61.37
N ASP A 376 -7.31 12.01 61.28
CA ASP A 376 -5.84 11.92 61.35
C ASP A 376 -4.95 11.96 60.07
N VAL A 377 -4.01 12.92 60.09
CA VAL A 377 -2.88 13.25 59.19
C VAL A 377 -1.67 13.38 60.16
N PRO A 378 -0.42 12.86 59.95
CA PRO A 378 0.51 13.43 58.95
C PRO A 378 1.68 12.56 58.38
N MET A 379 2.23 13.07 57.27
CA MET A 379 3.65 13.10 56.82
C MET A 379 4.51 11.84 56.57
N SER A 380 5.25 11.94 55.44
CA SER A 380 6.53 11.30 55.08
C SER A 380 6.50 9.96 54.32
N GLY A 381 7.13 9.96 53.14
CA GLY A 381 7.83 8.78 52.61
C GLY A 381 7.30 8.19 51.30
N SER A 382 8.11 8.37 50.23
CA SER A 382 8.20 7.52 49.03
C SER A 382 7.01 7.48 48.06
N ILE A 383 7.12 8.25 46.96
CA ILE A 383 6.25 8.12 45.78
C ILE A 383 6.67 6.87 45.00
N HIS A 384 6.04 5.74 45.31
CA HIS A 384 5.90 4.63 44.38
C HIS A 384 4.51 4.75 43.75
N HIS A 385 4.38 5.47 42.64
CA HIS A 385 3.14 5.45 41.86
C HIS A 385 3.09 4.14 41.05
N MET A 386 2.40 3.14 41.60
CA MET A 386 1.77 2.07 40.83
C MET A 386 0.83 2.72 39.80
N MET A 387 1.04 2.39 38.52
CA MET A 387 0.09 2.69 37.46
C MET A 387 -1.14 1.81 37.67
N ASP A 388 -2.22 2.40 38.19
CA ASP A 388 -3.53 1.76 38.19
C ASP A 388 -4.23 2.08 36.85
N CYS A 389 -4.22 1.11 35.94
CA CYS A 389 -4.79 1.19 34.59
C CYS A 389 -6.28 0.80 34.53
N SER A 390 -7.06 1.04 35.58
CA SER A 390 -8.36 0.40 35.77
C SER A 390 -9.57 1.34 35.92
N VAL A 391 -9.44 2.65 35.69
CA VAL A 391 -10.59 3.56 35.69
C VAL A 391 -10.63 4.39 34.40
N SER A 392 -11.11 3.77 33.33
CA SER A 392 -11.52 4.47 32.11
C SER A 392 -13.00 4.80 32.21
N LEU A 393 -13.32 6.09 32.35
CA LEU A 393 -14.62 6.65 32.00
C LEU A 393 -15.09 6.08 30.64
N ARG A 394 -16.36 5.68 30.56
CA ARG A 394 -17.02 5.12 29.37
C ARG A 394 -17.00 6.14 28.23
N ILE A 395 -15.94 6.10 27.43
CA ILE A 395 -15.86 6.75 26.13
C ILE A 395 -15.83 5.63 25.10
N HIS A 396 -16.78 5.64 24.17
CA HIS A 396 -17.01 4.60 23.18
C HIS A 396 -15.75 4.34 22.33
N LYS A 397 -15.03 3.24 22.62
CA LYS A 397 -13.92 2.75 21.80
C LYS A 397 -14.51 2.03 20.58
N ARG A 398 -14.60 2.69 19.42
CA ARG A 398 -14.69 1.98 18.13
C ARG A 398 -13.32 1.35 17.83
N ARG A 399 -13.27 0.02 17.83
CA ARG A 399 -12.06 -0.83 17.91
C ARG A 399 -11.46 -1.08 16.52
N SER A 400 -10.13 -0.97 16.35
CA SER A 400 -9.43 -1.38 15.11
C SER A 400 -8.73 -2.75 15.21
N SER A 401 -8.62 -3.35 16.40
CA SER A 401 -7.77 -4.54 16.63
C SER A 401 -8.46 -5.74 17.29
N HIS A 402 -9.77 -5.67 17.58
CA HIS A 402 -10.50 -6.78 18.23
C HIS A 402 -11.12 -7.79 17.25
N ALA A 403 -11.14 -7.49 15.94
CA ALA A 403 -11.67 -8.41 14.94
C ALA A 403 -10.85 -9.72 14.83
N LEU A 404 -9.56 -9.68 15.22
CA LEU A 404 -8.71 -10.86 15.25
C LEU A 404 -8.79 -11.61 16.59
N VAL A 405 -8.98 -10.92 17.71
CA VAL A 405 -9.09 -11.58 19.02
C VAL A 405 -10.39 -12.39 19.11
N GLY A 406 -11.48 -11.94 18.51
CA GLY A 406 -12.71 -12.75 18.40
C GLY A 406 -12.53 -14.00 17.52
N ALA A 407 -11.85 -13.87 16.37
CA ALA A 407 -11.61 -14.99 15.46
C ALA A 407 -10.58 -16.02 15.98
N TYR A 408 -9.61 -15.59 16.79
CA TYR A 408 -8.67 -16.48 17.48
C TYR A 408 -9.24 -17.07 18.78
N LEU A 409 -10.03 -16.31 19.56
CA LEU A 409 -10.67 -16.83 20.79
C LEU A 409 -11.72 -17.91 20.49
N ASP A 410 -12.34 -17.88 19.31
CA ASP A 410 -13.24 -18.94 18.85
C ASP A 410 -12.50 -20.25 18.50
N GLN A 411 -11.17 -20.23 18.34
CA GLN A 411 -10.37 -21.47 18.18
C GLN A 411 -10.07 -22.15 19.52
N ASP A 412 -9.87 -21.39 20.59
CA ASP A 412 -9.54 -21.95 21.91
C ASP A 412 -10.79 -22.44 22.67
N ASN A 413 -11.97 -21.88 22.40
CA ASN A 413 -13.22 -22.24 23.07
C ASN A 413 -13.90 -23.53 22.54
N GLN A 414 -13.33 -24.19 21.52
CA GLN A 414 -13.86 -25.46 20.99
C GLN A 414 -13.27 -26.72 21.65
N ARG A 415 -12.39 -26.56 22.65
CA ARG A 415 -12.05 -27.67 23.58
C ARG A 415 -13.02 -27.65 24.76
N SER A 416 -14.11 -28.39 24.61
CA SER A 416 -15.11 -28.64 25.65
C SER A 416 -14.50 -29.03 27.01
N PRO A 417 -14.93 -28.43 28.14
CA PRO A 417 -14.75 -29.01 29.47
C PRO A 417 -16.06 -29.63 29.99
N ASN A 418 -15.89 -30.79 30.66
CA ASN A 418 -16.83 -31.58 31.47
C ASN A 418 -17.60 -32.67 30.67
N SER A 419 -17.61 -33.95 31.05
CA SER A 419 -17.59 -34.54 32.41
C SER A 419 -17.34 -36.07 32.34
N PRO A 420 -17.37 -36.82 33.46
CA PRO A 420 -16.34 -37.04 34.47
C PRO A 420 -15.71 -38.45 34.39
N GLY A 421 -14.63 -38.68 35.13
CA GLY A 421 -13.85 -39.91 35.08
C GLY A 421 -14.54 -41.16 35.65
N ASN A 422 -14.03 -42.32 35.24
CA ASN A 422 -13.76 -43.46 36.11
C ASN A 422 -12.69 -44.38 35.49
N THR A 423 -12.03 -45.05 36.42
CA THR A 423 -10.79 -45.82 36.41
C THR A 423 -10.89 -47.24 35.81
N GLU A 424 -9.72 -47.71 35.38
CA GLU A 424 -9.17 -49.09 35.45
C GLU A 424 -9.65 -50.20 34.48
N SER A 425 -8.60 -50.81 33.88
CA SER A 425 -8.40 -52.19 33.39
C SER A 425 -9.50 -52.91 32.60
N ASP A 426 -9.16 -53.37 31.40
CA ASP A 426 -9.01 -54.81 31.13
C ASP A 426 -8.51 -55.08 29.69
N ASP A 427 -7.63 -56.07 29.58
CA ASP A 427 -7.13 -56.66 28.35
C ASP A 427 -8.25 -57.31 27.54
N HIS A 428 -8.26 -57.13 26.21
CA HIS A 428 -8.72 -58.17 25.28
C HIS A 428 -8.18 -57.92 23.86
N ASP A 429 -7.34 -58.85 23.40
CA ASP A 429 -6.96 -59.06 22.01
C ASP A 429 -8.20 -59.38 21.15
N PHE A 430 -8.40 -58.66 20.04
CA PHE A 430 -9.10 -59.17 18.86
C PHE A 430 -8.52 -58.53 17.60
N ASP A 431 -8.00 -59.39 16.72
CA ASP A 431 -7.49 -59.11 15.38
C ASP A 431 -8.68 -59.12 14.40
N GLU A 432 -8.90 -58.02 13.68
CA GLU A 432 -9.70 -58.01 12.45
C GLU A 432 -9.28 -56.80 11.58
N GLY A 433 -8.82 -57.11 10.36
CA GLY A 433 -8.30 -56.14 9.41
C GLY A 433 -9.38 -55.21 8.87
N ASP A 434 -9.01 -53.93 8.69
CA ASP A 434 -9.80 -52.98 7.92
C ASP A 434 -8.89 -52.10 7.05
N ASP A 435 -9.21 -52.05 5.76
CA ASP A 435 -8.51 -51.32 4.72
C ASP A 435 -8.73 -49.82 4.90
N SER A 436 -7.80 -49.14 5.58
CA SER A 436 -7.83 -47.68 5.69
C SER A 436 -7.52 -47.01 4.33
N TYR A 437 -8.56 -46.68 3.56
CA TYR A 437 -8.45 -45.69 2.49
C TYR A 437 -8.20 -44.30 3.12
N SER A 438 -7.06 -43.68 2.83
CA SER A 438 -6.74 -42.35 3.38
C SER A 438 -7.71 -41.28 2.84
N VAL A 439 -8.15 -40.37 3.70
CA VAL A 439 -9.02 -39.24 3.35
C VAL A 439 -8.41 -38.39 2.23
N ASP A 440 -7.08 -38.30 2.15
CA ASP A 440 -6.36 -37.62 1.07
C ASP A 440 -6.58 -38.25 -0.30
N GLN A 441 -6.68 -39.58 -0.37
CA GLN A 441 -6.97 -40.29 -1.62
C GLN A 441 -8.40 -40.03 -2.08
N ILE A 442 -9.38 -40.12 -1.17
CA ILE A 442 -10.80 -39.84 -1.46
C ILE A 442 -11.01 -38.39 -1.91
N VAL A 443 -10.32 -37.44 -1.26
CA VAL A 443 -10.35 -36.02 -1.63
C VAL A 443 -9.68 -35.80 -2.99
N SER A 444 -8.57 -36.46 -3.26
CA SER A 444 -7.87 -36.35 -4.55
C SER A 444 -8.70 -36.90 -5.72
N ASP A 445 -9.40 -38.02 -5.52
CA ASP A 445 -10.28 -38.62 -6.53
C ASP A 445 -11.58 -37.82 -6.70
N ALA A 446 -12.18 -37.31 -5.62
CA ALA A 446 -13.33 -36.42 -5.71
C ALA A 446 -13.01 -35.08 -6.42
N ILE A 447 -11.80 -34.54 -6.21
CA ILE A 447 -11.31 -33.35 -6.95
C ILE A 447 -11.06 -33.67 -8.42
N ARG A 448 -10.56 -34.88 -8.73
CA ARG A 448 -10.33 -35.35 -10.10
C ARG A 448 -11.66 -35.49 -10.86
N ASP A 449 -12.64 -36.15 -10.24
CA ASP A 449 -13.96 -36.37 -10.82
C ASP A 449 -14.73 -35.06 -11.03
N ARG A 450 -14.61 -34.11 -10.09
CA ARG A 450 -15.19 -32.77 -10.23
C ARG A 450 -14.56 -31.99 -11.38
N LYS A 451 -13.23 -32.03 -11.52
CA LYS A 451 -12.53 -31.38 -12.65
C LYS A 451 -12.88 -32.01 -14.00
N SER A 452 -13.09 -33.33 -14.05
CA SER A 452 -13.51 -34.01 -15.29
C SER A 452 -14.93 -33.57 -15.69
N SER A 453 -15.86 -33.53 -14.74
CA SER A 453 -17.24 -33.05 -14.97
C SER A 453 -17.30 -31.58 -15.42
N ASP A 454 -16.58 -30.69 -14.74
CA ASP A 454 -16.55 -29.26 -15.09
C ASP A 454 -15.94 -29.00 -16.48
N ARG A 455 -14.93 -29.80 -16.87
CA ARG A 455 -14.31 -29.72 -18.21
C ARG A 455 -15.23 -30.20 -19.32
N LEU A 456 -15.94 -31.30 -19.10
CA LEU A 456 -16.91 -31.84 -20.06
C LEU A 456 -18.08 -30.86 -20.25
N HIS A 457 -18.48 -30.16 -19.18
CA HIS A 457 -19.49 -29.11 -19.26
C HIS A 457 -19.05 -27.90 -20.10
N ILE A 458 -17.79 -27.46 -19.94
CA ILE A 458 -17.24 -26.37 -20.76
C ILE A 458 -17.11 -26.83 -22.21
N LEU A 459 -16.66 -28.07 -22.44
CA LEU A 459 -16.52 -28.63 -23.78
C LEU A 459 -17.88 -28.72 -24.48
N PHE A 460 -18.92 -29.19 -23.78
CA PHE A 460 -20.30 -29.23 -24.30
C PHE A 460 -20.76 -27.85 -24.78
N LYS A 461 -20.57 -26.81 -23.96
CA LYS A 461 -20.87 -25.41 -24.33
C LYS A 461 -20.03 -24.84 -25.47
N THR A 462 -18.89 -25.47 -25.78
CA THR A 462 -18.02 -25.04 -26.89
C THR A 462 -18.47 -25.69 -28.20
N PHE A 463 -19.12 -26.85 -28.12
CA PHE A 463 -19.66 -27.58 -29.26
C PHE A 463 -21.05 -27.08 -29.64
N ASP A 464 -21.86 -26.71 -28.66
CA ASP A 464 -23.19 -26.10 -28.81
C ASP A 464 -23.06 -24.61 -29.22
N GLU A 465 -23.03 -24.35 -30.54
CA GLU A 465 -22.77 -23.02 -31.10
C GLU A 465 -24.00 -22.11 -30.99
N ASP A 466 -25.19 -22.69 -31.12
CA ASP A 466 -26.47 -21.97 -31.06
C ASP A 466 -27.06 -21.84 -29.64
N ARG A 467 -26.49 -22.57 -28.67
CA ARG A 467 -26.84 -22.57 -27.23
C ARG A 467 -28.24 -23.09 -26.96
N ASP A 468 -28.72 -24.01 -27.77
CA ASP A 468 -30.02 -24.65 -27.56
C ASP A 468 -29.98 -25.73 -26.46
N GLY A 469 -28.77 -26.08 -25.98
CA GLY A 469 -28.54 -27.04 -24.90
C GLY A 469 -28.45 -28.49 -25.37
N ILE A 470 -28.39 -28.72 -26.68
CA ILE A 470 -28.30 -30.02 -27.35
C ILE A 470 -27.24 -29.89 -28.46
N ILE A 471 -26.56 -30.97 -28.85
CA ILE A 471 -25.55 -30.88 -29.93
C ILE A 471 -26.07 -31.57 -31.18
N SER A 472 -26.17 -30.82 -32.29
CA SER A 472 -26.54 -31.35 -33.61
C SER A 472 -25.40 -32.12 -34.29
N GLU A 473 -25.72 -32.92 -35.32
CA GLU A 473 -24.71 -33.68 -36.09
C GLU A 473 -23.64 -32.76 -36.71
N SER A 474 -24.06 -31.61 -37.25
CA SER A 474 -23.14 -30.62 -37.84
C SER A 474 -22.20 -30.02 -36.79
N GLU A 475 -22.70 -29.72 -35.60
CA GLU A 475 -21.92 -29.12 -34.52
C GLU A 475 -20.93 -30.11 -33.91
N LEU A 476 -21.34 -31.37 -33.71
CA LEU A 476 -20.42 -32.40 -33.23
C LEU A 476 -19.31 -32.68 -34.24
N VAL A 477 -19.62 -32.73 -35.54
CA VAL A 477 -18.63 -32.95 -36.60
C VAL A 477 -17.66 -31.77 -36.72
N ASN A 478 -18.16 -30.54 -36.68
CA ASN A 478 -17.33 -29.34 -36.70
C ASN A 478 -16.44 -29.24 -35.43
N GLY A 479 -17.00 -29.53 -34.26
CA GLY A 479 -16.24 -29.51 -33.02
C GLY A 479 -15.18 -30.61 -32.95
N LEU A 480 -15.47 -31.83 -33.42
CA LEU A 480 -14.51 -32.94 -33.44
C LEU A 480 -13.37 -32.71 -34.44
N THR A 481 -13.66 -32.15 -35.61
CA THR A 481 -12.63 -31.78 -36.60
C THR A 481 -11.77 -30.60 -36.14
N THR A 482 -12.33 -29.69 -35.34
CA THR A 482 -11.59 -28.59 -34.68
C THR A 482 -10.68 -29.11 -33.57
N LEU A 483 -11.10 -30.14 -32.83
CA LEU A 483 -10.28 -30.78 -31.79
C LEU A 483 -9.16 -31.66 -32.35
N ASP A 484 -9.42 -32.45 -33.40
CA ASP A 484 -8.42 -33.27 -34.09
C ASP A 484 -8.53 -33.13 -35.61
N SER A 485 -7.67 -32.27 -36.19
CA SER A 485 -7.57 -32.03 -37.63
C SER A 485 -7.24 -33.25 -38.51
N ARG A 486 -7.00 -34.43 -37.91
CA ARG A 486 -6.74 -35.69 -38.61
C ARG A 486 -8.01 -36.53 -38.83
N LEU A 487 -9.12 -36.19 -38.18
CA LEU A 487 -10.38 -36.92 -38.36
C LEU A 487 -11.05 -36.53 -39.68
N THR A 488 -11.42 -37.52 -40.49
CA THR A 488 -12.23 -37.28 -41.68
C THR A 488 -13.70 -37.11 -41.34
N GLU A 489 -14.44 -36.36 -42.16
CA GLU A 489 -15.89 -36.12 -41.95
C GLU A 489 -16.69 -37.43 -41.84
N ALA A 490 -16.28 -38.47 -42.58
CA ALA A 490 -16.89 -39.80 -42.53
C ALA A 490 -16.67 -40.51 -41.18
N GLU A 491 -15.48 -40.36 -40.58
CA GLU A 491 -15.16 -40.90 -39.26
C GLU A 491 -15.87 -40.12 -38.15
N ALA A 492 -15.99 -38.79 -38.30
CA ALA A 492 -16.73 -37.95 -37.36
C ALA A 492 -18.24 -38.29 -37.35
N LYS A 493 -18.84 -38.57 -38.51
CA LYS A 493 -20.23 -39.06 -38.62
C LYS A 493 -20.41 -40.49 -38.06
N ALA A 494 -19.36 -41.31 -38.08
CA ALA A 494 -19.38 -42.61 -37.42
C ALA A 494 -19.30 -42.47 -35.89
N MET A 495 -18.52 -41.50 -35.41
CA MET A 495 -18.45 -41.12 -34.00
C MET A 495 -19.77 -40.54 -33.47
N PHE A 496 -20.44 -39.71 -34.26
CA PHE A 496 -21.79 -39.20 -33.94
C PHE A 496 -22.77 -40.35 -33.70
N ARG A 497 -22.79 -41.34 -34.60
CA ARG A 497 -23.63 -42.54 -34.44
C ARG A 497 -23.29 -43.41 -33.22
N GLY A 498 -22.06 -43.30 -32.71
CA GLY A 498 -21.66 -43.95 -31.45
C GLY A 498 -22.02 -43.14 -30.20
N ALA A 499 -22.22 -41.84 -30.34
CA ALA A 499 -22.61 -40.93 -29.26
C ALA A 499 -24.13 -40.89 -29.06
N ASP A 500 -24.91 -40.86 -30.14
CA ASP A 500 -26.37 -40.84 -30.15
C ASP A 500 -26.95 -42.23 -29.82
N LYS A 501 -27.00 -42.56 -28.53
CA LYS A 501 -27.55 -43.84 -28.04
C LYS A 501 -29.07 -43.89 -28.08
N SER A 502 -29.71 -42.73 -28.08
CA SER A 502 -31.17 -42.59 -28.17
C SER A 502 -31.71 -42.61 -29.60
N ASN A 503 -30.84 -42.60 -30.64
CA ASN A 503 -31.20 -42.47 -32.06
C ASN A 503 -32.10 -41.25 -32.33
N SER A 504 -31.88 -40.18 -31.58
CA SER A 504 -32.70 -38.97 -31.68
C SER A 504 -32.25 -38.04 -32.80
N GLY A 505 -31.08 -38.29 -33.40
CA GLY A 505 -30.42 -37.41 -34.36
C GLY A 505 -29.76 -36.19 -33.70
N LEU A 506 -29.71 -36.17 -32.36
CA LEU A 506 -29.21 -35.10 -31.52
C LEU A 506 -28.47 -35.72 -30.31
N VAL A 507 -27.50 -35.01 -29.72
CA VAL A 507 -26.73 -35.50 -28.57
C VAL A 507 -27.00 -34.64 -27.34
N ASP A 508 -27.62 -35.22 -26.32
CA ASP A 508 -27.85 -34.57 -25.02
C ASP A 508 -26.57 -34.59 -24.15
N TYR A 509 -26.52 -33.73 -23.13
CA TYR A 509 -25.38 -33.59 -22.21
C TYR A 509 -24.95 -34.93 -21.58
N ASN A 510 -25.91 -35.77 -21.19
CA ASN A 510 -25.60 -37.07 -20.58
C ASN A 510 -25.01 -38.07 -21.58
N GLU A 511 -25.45 -38.03 -22.83
CA GLU A 511 -24.91 -38.85 -23.92
C GLU A 511 -23.51 -38.38 -24.31
N PHE A 512 -23.30 -37.06 -24.38
CA PHE A 512 -22.00 -36.44 -24.60
C PHE A 512 -20.99 -36.84 -23.53
N VAL A 513 -21.34 -36.70 -22.25
CA VAL A 513 -20.47 -37.10 -21.12
C VAL A 513 -20.15 -38.59 -21.18
N SER A 514 -21.14 -39.43 -21.50
CA SER A 514 -20.94 -40.87 -21.62
C SER A 514 -20.01 -41.22 -22.79
N PHE A 515 -20.18 -40.56 -23.94
CA PHE A 515 -19.37 -40.75 -25.13
C PHE A 515 -17.90 -40.37 -24.89
N PHE A 516 -17.63 -39.19 -24.33
CA PHE A 516 -16.27 -38.73 -24.04
C PHE A 516 -15.58 -39.53 -22.93
N LYS A 517 -16.35 -40.07 -21.97
CA LYS A 517 -15.83 -41.03 -20.97
C LYS A 517 -15.42 -42.36 -21.60
N ILE A 518 -16.23 -42.90 -22.52
CA ILE A 518 -15.94 -44.17 -23.22
C ILE A 518 -14.73 -44.03 -24.14
N MET A 519 -14.55 -42.89 -24.81
CA MET A 519 -13.38 -42.65 -25.66
C MET A 519 -12.07 -42.42 -24.89
N GLY A 520 -12.06 -42.54 -23.56
CA GLY A 520 -10.84 -42.41 -22.74
C GLY A 520 -10.19 -41.03 -22.85
N TYR A 521 -10.94 -40.00 -23.25
CA TYR A 521 -10.45 -38.65 -23.52
C TYR A 521 -10.16 -37.84 -22.24
N ASP A 522 -9.81 -38.49 -21.14
CA ASP A 522 -9.73 -37.87 -19.81
C ASP A 522 -8.37 -37.20 -19.51
N GLN A 523 -7.45 -37.10 -20.47
CA GLN A 523 -6.10 -36.61 -20.15
C GLN A 523 -5.45 -35.53 -21.02
N GLN A 524 -5.94 -35.18 -22.21
CA GLN A 524 -5.19 -34.24 -23.08
C GLN A 524 -6.02 -33.27 -23.94
N VAL A 525 -7.30 -32.99 -23.63
CA VAL A 525 -8.01 -31.91 -24.32
C VAL A 525 -7.43 -30.55 -23.89
N LYS A 526 -6.53 -29.99 -24.72
CA LYS A 526 -6.10 -28.60 -24.62
C LYS A 526 -7.23 -27.73 -25.17
N ILE A 527 -8.14 -27.31 -24.31
CA ILE A 527 -9.10 -26.25 -24.62
C ILE A 527 -8.26 -24.98 -24.86
N PRO A 528 -8.30 -24.36 -26.06
CA PRO A 528 -7.65 -23.07 -26.26
C PRO A 528 -8.37 -22.05 -25.36
N PRO A 529 -7.66 -21.26 -24.52
CA PRO A 529 -8.32 -20.19 -23.78
C PRO A 529 -8.83 -19.17 -24.81
N SER A 530 -10.14 -18.96 -24.84
CA SER A 530 -10.86 -18.19 -25.87
C SER A 530 -10.48 -16.70 -25.92
N ASN A 531 -9.64 -16.24 -25.00
CA ASN A 531 -9.21 -14.85 -24.89
C ASN A 531 -7.70 -14.75 -25.16
N ARG A 532 -7.22 -15.06 -26.37
CA ARG A 532 -5.82 -14.80 -26.74
C ARG A 532 -5.72 -13.75 -27.86
N ASP A 533 -4.88 -12.74 -27.67
CA ASP A 533 -4.50 -11.80 -28.72
C ASP A 533 -3.68 -12.52 -29.82
N SER A 534 -3.51 -11.89 -30.98
CA SER A 534 -2.62 -12.28 -32.09
C SER A 534 -1.20 -12.72 -31.68
N ARG A 535 -0.76 -12.31 -30.48
CA ARG A 535 0.52 -12.67 -29.85
C ARG A 535 0.48 -13.91 -28.94
N GLY A 536 -0.66 -14.59 -28.83
CA GLY A 536 -0.87 -15.78 -27.98
C GLY A 536 -0.99 -15.48 -26.48
N LEU A 537 -1.18 -14.22 -26.10
CA LEU A 537 -1.29 -13.76 -24.70
C LEU A 537 -2.74 -13.73 -24.24
N ILE A 538 -2.99 -14.13 -23.00
CA ILE A 538 -4.33 -14.11 -22.40
C ILE A 538 -4.79 -12.65 -22.26
N GLN A 539 -5.94 -12.31 -22.84
CA GLN A 539 -6.63 -11.04 -22.63
C GLN A 539 -7.40 -11.12 -21.31
N ILE A 540 -7.08 -10.19 -20.41
CA ILE A 540 -7.73 -10.08 -19.12
C ILE A 540 -8.97 -9.20 -19.29
N GLU A 541 -10.15 -9.80 -19.14
CA GLU A 541 -11.37 -9.02 -19.01
C GLU A 541 -11.48 -8.45 -17.60
N ALA A 542 -11.96 -7.21 -17.49
CA ALA A 542 -12.24 -6.61 -16.19
C ALA A 542 -13.34 -7.42 -15.47
N SER A 543 -13.01 -7.97 -14.29
CA SER A 543 -13.97 -8.69 -13.46
C SER A 543 -15.22 -7.84 -13.19
N ARG A 544 -16.41 -8.41 -13.47
CA ARG A 544 -17.73 -7.80 -13.25
C ARG A 544 -18.19 -7.83 -11.79
N GLU A 545 -17.38 -8.38 -10.88
CA GLU A 545 -17.72 -8.50 -9.47
C GLU A 545 -17.83 -7.13 -8.77
N ARG A 546 -18.80 -7.01 -7.84
CA ARG A 546 -18.97 -5.84 -6.97
C ARG A 546 -17.92 -5.80 -5.86
N TYR A 547 -17.51 -6.96 -5.38
CA TYR A 547 -16.41 -7.15 -4.43
C TYR A 547 -15.66 -8.44 -4.79
N PHE A 548 -14.37 -8.48 -4.49
CA PHE A 548 -13.54 -9.61 -4.87
C PHE A 548 -13.93 -10.87 -4.11
N GLY A 549 -14.30 -11.92 -4.84
CA GLY A 549 -14.79 -13.19 -4.30
C GLY A 549 -16.32 -13.36 -4.30
N GLU A 550 -17.07 -12.44 -4.93
CA GLU A 550 -18.53 -12.52 -5.03
C GLU A 550 -19.00 -13.76 -5.80
N THR A 551 -18.39 -14.07 -6.96
CA THR A 551 -18.78 -15.24 -7.77
C THR A 551 -18.55 -16.54 -7.02
N LEU A 552 -17.44 -16.61 -6.28
CA LEU A 552 -17.08 -17.76 -5.45
C LEU A 552 -18.05 -17.94 -4.28
N ARG A 553 -18.43 -16.85 -3.59
CA ARG A 553 -19.45 -16.90 -2.53
C ARG A 553 -20.82 -17.36 -3.07
N LYS A 554 -21.23 -16.88 -4.25
CA LYS A 554 -22.47 -17.30 -4.92
C LYS A 554 -22.48 -18.77 -5.31
N TYR A 555 -21.37 -19.25 -5.88
CA TYR A 555 -21.24 -20.65 -6.28
C TYR A 555 -21.25 -21.61 -5.08
N ASN A 556 -20.80 -21.14 -3.91
CA ASN A 556 -20.71 -21.94 -2.69
C ASN A 556 -21.91 -21.81 -1.73
N ALA A 557 -22.83 -20.86 -1.97
CA ALA A 557 -24.00 -20.60 -1.11
C ALA A 557 -24.97 -21.79 -0.97
N GLY A 558 -24.79 -22.88 -1.72
CA GLY A 558 -25.61 -24.10 -1.66
C GLY A 558 -24.88 -25.36 -1.17
N LYS A 559 -23.67 -25.27 -0.60
CA LYS A 559 -22.93 -26.43 -0.07
C LYS A 559 -22.55 -26.21 1.39
N ASP A 560 -22.97 -27.11 2.28
CA ASP A 560 -22.75 -27.04 3.75
C ASP A 560 -21.28 -27.01 4.20
N LYS A 561 -20.31 -27.16 3.28
CA LYS A 561 -18.87 -27.00 3.52
C LYS A 561 -18.40 -25.54 3.39
N VAL A 562 -19.19 -24.58 3.86
CA VAL A 562 -18.94 -23.14 3.71
C VAL A 562 -17.67 -22.70 4.45
N LYS A 563 -17.42 -23.24 5.66
CA LYS A 563 -16.35 -22.75 6.54
C LYS A 563 -14.93 -23.09 6.07
N ASP A 564 -14.68 -24.29 5.53
CA ASP A 564 -13.33 -24.71 5.13
C ASP A 564 -12.86 -24.06 3.82
N MET A 565 -13.78 -23.68 2.93
CA MET A 565 -13.46 -23.05 1.65
C MET A 565 -13.34 -21.52 1.72
N ASP A 566 -14.02 -20.88 2.67
CA ASP A 566 -13.77 -19.47 2.99
C ASP A 566 -12.32 -19.24 3.45
N PHE A 567 -11.72 -20.23 4.13
CA PHE A 567 -10.31 -20.21 4.53
C PHE A 567 -9.34 -20.30 3.34
N VAL A 568 -9.57 -21.24 2.41
CA VAL A 568 -8.74 -21.39 1.19
C VAL A 568 -8.84 -20.15 0.28
N LEU A 569 -10.02 -19.53 0.22
CA LEU A 569 -10.23 -18.29 -0.52
C LEU A 569 -9.57 -17.08 0.15
N ALA A 570 -9.61 -16.99 1.48
CA ALA A 570 -8.86 -15.98 2.20
C ALA A 570 -7.34 -16.11 1.95
N GLN A 571 -6.84 -17.34 1.80
CA GLN A 571 -5.44 -17.61 1.49
C GLN A 571 -5.05 -17.20 0.07
N SER A 572 -5.91 -17.42 -0.95
CA SER A 572 -5.63 -16.95 -2.31
C SER A 572 -5.67 -15.42 -2.41
N GLN A 573 -6.58 -14.76 -1.69
CA GLN A 573 -6.67 -13.29 -1.65
C GLN A 573 -5.49 -12.64 -0.90
N HIS A 574 -4.80 -13.37 -0.03
CA HIS A 574 -3.68 -12.85 0.75
C HIS A 574 -2.56 -12.26 -0.13
N LEU A 575 -2.14 -12.99 -1.16
CA LEU A 575 -1.09 -12.55 -2.08
C LEU A 575 -1.49 -11.27 -2.82
N VAL A 576 -2.74 -11.17 -3.26
CA VAL A 576 -3.25 -10.00 -3.98
C VAL A 576 -3.29 -8.78 -3.06
N GLN A 577 -3.63 -8.96 -1.78
CA GLN A 577 -3.62 -7.87 -0.79
C GLN A 577 -2.20 -7.34 -0.54
N GLU A 578 -1.20 -8.23 -0.44
CA GLU A 578 0.22 -7.83 -0.30
C GLU A 578 0.74 -7.11 -1.55
N LEU A 579 0.41 -7.63 -2.74
CA LEU A 579 0.78 -7.01 -4.01
C LEU A 579 0.11 -5.64 -4.16
N TYR A 580 -1.16 -5.51 -3.78
CA TYR A 580 -1.86 -4.24 -3.75
C TYR A 580 -1.17 -3.22 -2.84
N GLU A 581 -0.79 -3.62 -1.63
CA GLU A 581 -0.10 -2.74 -0.68
C GLU A 581 1.25 -2.27 -1.20
N THR A 582 2.08 -3.22 -1.65
CA THR A 582 3.46 -2.98 -2.10
C THR A 582 3.55 -2.24 -3.42
N ARG A 583 2.51 -2.32 -4.28
CA ARG A 583 2.51 -1.70 -5.62
C ARG A 583 1.64 -0.46 -5.71
N VAL A 584 0.40 -0.52 -5.23
CA VAL A 584 -0.61 0.51 -5.47
C VAL A 584 -0.74 1.44 -4.26
N ALA A 585 -1.03 0.89 -3.07
CA ALA A 585 -1.29 1.71 -1.89
C ALA A 585 -0.05 2.53 -1.46
N SER A 586 1.12 1.89 -1.44
CA SER A 586 2.40 2.54 -1.15
C SER A 586 2.78 3.61 -2.17
N MET A 587 2.46 3.44 -3.46
CA MET A 587 2.62 4.48 -4.47
C MET A 587 1.75 5.70 -4.17
N GLN A 588 0.50 5.49 -3.81
CA GLN A 588 -0.41 6.60 -3.46
C GLN A 588 0.10 7.36 -2.22
N ARG A 589 0.62 6.65 -1.21
CA ARG A 589 1.26 7.28 -0.04
C ARG A 589 2.52 8.05 -0.44
N PHE A 590 3.39 7.46 -1.26
CA PHE A 590 4.59 8.13 -1.77
C PHE A 590 4.26 9.44 -2.48
N VAL A 591 3.27 9.43 -3.37
CA VAL A 591 2.84 10.63 -4.11
C VAL A 591 2.22 11.66 -3.16
N ALA A 592 1.39 11.24 -2.20
CA ALA A 592 0.83 12.15 -1.20
C ALA A 592 1.93 12.83 -0.35
N MET A 593 2.95 12.07 0.08
CA MET A 593 4.12 12.62 0.77
C MET A 593 4.90 13.61 -0.12
N CYS A 594 5.09 13.29 -1.40
CA CYS A 594 5.75 14.19 -2.35
C CYS A 594 4.98 15.50 -2.55
N VAL A 595 3.65 15.45 -2.67
CA VAL A 595 2.80 16.65 -2.77
C VAL A 595 2.93 17.52 -1.53
N LEU A 596 2.87 16.90 -0.34
CA LEU A 596 3.07 17.58 0.93
C LEU A 596 4.44 18.26 1.02
N PHE A 597 5.52 17.51 0.77
CA PHE A 597 6.90 18.01 0.84
C PHE A 597 7.19 19.09 -0.20
N HIS A 598 6.63 18.96 -1.40
CA HIS A 598 6.70 19.99 -2.43
C HIS A 598 6.02 21.27 -1.95
N HIS A 599 4.82 21.18 -1.38
CA HIS A 599 4.09 22.35 -0.88
C HIS A 599 4.84 23.06 0.26
N ILE A 600 5.40 22.28 1.20
CA ILE A 600 6.26 22.80 2.27
C ILE A 600 7.43 23.59 1.68
N SER A 601 8.18 22.97 0.76
CA SER A 601 9.38 23.57 0.17
C SER A 601 9.06 24.81 -0.66
N LYS A 602 7.96 24.78 -1.41
CA LYS A 602 7.47 25.91 -2.21
C LYS A 602 7.09 27.11 -1.33
N ARG A 603 6.52 26.88 -0.15
CA ARG A 603 6.21 27.95 0.81
C ARG A 603 7.46 28.56 1.41
N VAL A 604 8.47 27.74 1.73
CA VAL A 604 9.78 28.21 2.21
C VAL A 604 10.49 29.04 1.13
N GLU A 605 10.53 28.57 -0.11
CA GLU A 605 11.11 29.29 -1.25
C GLU A 605 10.46 30.68 -1.41
N ARG A 606 9.12 30.71 -1.48
CA ARG A 606 8.35 31.96 -1.63
C ARG A 606 8.57 32.94 -0.49
N PHE A 607 8.81 32.46 0.73
CA PHE A 607 9.07 33.32 1.88
C PHE A 607 10.35 34.14 1.68
N PHE A 608 11.46 33.49 1.30
CA PHE A 608 12.72 34.20 1.07
C PHE A 608 12.68 35.12 -0.15
N ALA A 609 11.97 34.71 -1.23
CA ALA A 609 11.78 35.58 -2.38
C ALA A 609 10.99 36.85 -2.03
N LYS A 610 9.94 36.73 -1.21
CA LYS A 610 9.12 37.87 -0.77
C LYS A 610 9.87 38.81 0.17
N ILE A 611 10.58 38.27 1.16
CA ILE A 611 11.24 39.11 2.19
C ILE A 611 12.41 39.93 1.63
N SER A 612 13.07 39.40 0.59
CA SER A 612 14.29 39.99 0.03
C SER A 612 14.05 40.76 -1.28
N PHE A 613 12.78 40.97 -1.67
CA PHE A 613 12.42 41.53 -2.98
C PHE A 613 13.12 40.80 -4.15
N GLY A 614 13.28 39.49 -4.02
CA GLY A 614 13.93 38.63 -5.01
C GLY A 614 15.45 38.47 -4.89
N TRP A 615 16.15 39.25 -4.06
CA TRP A 615 17.62 39.17 -3.94
C TRP A 615 18.13 37.86 -3.32
N TRP A 616 17.40 37.34 -2.33
CA TRP A 616 17.71 36.07 -1.68
C TRP A 616 16.77 34.95 -2.15
N ALA A 617 16.10 35.13 -3.29
CA ALA A 617 15.32 34.05 -3.88
C ALA A 617 16.26 32.92 -4.31
N TYR A 618 15.96 31.71 -3.86
CA TYR A 618 16.55 30.50 -4.41
C TYR A 618 15.47 29.73 -5.17
N ARG A 619 15.90 28.80 -6.01
CA ARG A 619 15.01 28.00 -6.87
C ARG A 619 15.12 26.55 -6.49
N MET A 620 14.07 25.97 -5.89
CA MET A 620 14.08 24.57 -5.48
C MET A 620 14.15 23.62 -6.69
N ASP A 621 13.73 24.05 -7.87
CA ASP A 621 13.77 23.24 -9.09
C ASP A 621 15.20 23.08 -9.66
N ARG A 622 16.10 24.03 -9.37
CA ARG A 622 17.51 23.93 -9.77
C ARG A 622 18.28 22.87 -8.97
N THR A 623 17.80 22.47 -7.79
CA THR A 623 18.47 21.44 -6.97
C THR A 623 18.53 20.09 -7.68
N HIS A 624 17.48 19.74 -8.44
CA HIS A 624 17.43 18.50 -9.21
C HIS A 624 18.47 18.42 -10.34
N SER A 625 18.88 19.57 -10.89
CA SER A 625 19.92 19.65 -11.92
C SER A 625 21.33 19.61 -11.32
N ILE A 626 21.56 20.32 -10.21
CA ILE A 626 22.86 20.39 -9.54
C ILE A 626 23.22 19.05 -8.88
N VAL A 627 22.23 18.35 -8.30
CA VAL A 627 22.43 17.07 -7.61
C VAL A 627 22.53 15.88 -8.57
N ARG A 628 22.15 16.01 -9.86
CA ARG A 628 22.39 14.96 -10.88
C ARG A 628 23.87 14.62 -11.01
N ILE A 629 24.75 15.59 -10.81
CA ILE A 629 26.21 15.41 -10.85
C ILE A 629 26.66 14.49 -9.69
N ALA A 630 25.99 14.55 -8.54
CA ALA A 630 26.31 13.74 -7.37
C ALA A 630 25.63 12.35 -7.38
N THR A 631 24.46 12.20 -8.01
CA THR A 631 23.70 10.93 -8.00
C THR A 631 23.96 10.03 -9.23
N THR A 632 24.85 10.43 -10.13
CA THR A 632 25.29 9.64 -11.29
C THR A 632 26.57 8.86 -11.00
N ALA A 633 26.81 8.50 -9.73
CA ALA A 633 27.68 7.38 -9.43
C ALA A 633 26.97 6.10 -9.93
N SER A 634 27.15 5.80 -11.21
CA SER A 634 26.88 4.48 -11.74
C SER A 634 27.63 3.48 -10.86
N PRO A 635 26.99 2.40 -10.36
CA PRO A 635 27.68 1.37 -9.58
C PRO A 635 28.81 0.69 -10.38
N VAL A 636 28.84 0.93 -11.69
CA VAL A 636 29.87 0.50 -12.61
C VAL A 636 30.57 1.74 -13.15
N SER A 637 31.90 1.81 -12.98
CA SER A 637 32.70 2.89 -13.54
C SER A 637 32.45 3.02 -15.05
N GLY A 638 32.40 4.24 -15.56
CA GLY A 638 32.33 4.48 -17.01
C GLY A 638 33.49 3.82 -17.78
N SER A 639 34.65 3.60 -17.14
CA SER A 639 35.75 2.80 -17.71
C SER A 639 35.36 1.35 -17.94
N ASP A 640 34.70 0.73 -16.96
CA ASP A 640 34.37 -0.70 -16.98
C ASP A 640 33.29 -0.97 -18.02
N VAL A 641 32.32 -0.06 -18.12
CA VAL A 641 31.29 -0.12 -19.17
C VAL A 641 31.93 -0.01 -20.55
N ARG A 642 32.87 0.93 -20.76
CA ARG A 642 33.60 1.08 -22.03
C ARG A 642 34.42 -0.17 -22.37
N GLN A 643 35.13 -0.74 -21.43
CA GLN A 643 35.88 -1.99 -21.63
C GLN A 643 34.96 -3.18 -21.94
N ARG A 644 33.79 -3.26 -21.28
CA ARG A 644 32.81 -4.33 -21.55
C ARG A 644 32.20 -4.19 -22.95
N ILE A 645 31.91 -2.96 -23.37
CA ILE A 645 31.42 -2.62 -24.71
C ILE A 645 32.43 -3.05 -25.78
N GLU A 646 33.71 -2.74 -25.57
CA GLU A 646 34.77 -3.08 -26.51
C GLU A 646 34.95 -4.60 -26.62
N ARG A 647 34.93 -5.30 -25.48
CA ARG A 647 34.95 -6.76 -25.43
C ARG A 647 33.77 -7.38 -26.19
N LEU A 648 32.56 -6.87 -25.98
CA LEU A 648 31.35 -7.36 -26.67
C LEU A 648 31.40 -7.09 -28.17
N ARG A 649 31.90 -5.92 -28.60
CA ARG A 649 32.13 -5.62 -30.03
C ARG A 649 33.09 -6.59 -30.69
N LEU A 650 34.21 -6.89 -30.03
CA LEU A 650 35.18 -7.88 -30.53
C LEU A 650 34.54 -9.27 -30.63
N TRP A 651 33.80 -9.67 -29.60
CA TRP A 651 33.13 -10.98 -29.58
C TRP A 651 32.08 -11.10 -30.70
N LYS A 652 31.28 -10.04 -30.95
CA LYS A 652 30.31 -10.00 -32.06
C LYS A 652 31.00 -10.06 -33.43
N LYS A 653 32.13 -9.37 -33.62
CA LYS A 653 32.94 -9.46 -34.85
C LYS A 653 33.46 -10.88 -35.09
N VAL A 654 33.95 -11.54 -34.05
CA VAL A 654 34.37 -12.95 -34.13
C VAL A 654 33.20 -13.83 -34.53
N LEU A 655 32.05 -13.68 -33.87
CA LEU A 655 30.86 -14.49 -34.18
C LEU A 655 30.36 -14.29 -35.62
N HIS A 656 30.36 -13.05 -36.09
CA HIS A 656 30.01 -12.74 -37.48
C HIS A 656 31.01 -13.38 -38.46
N SER A 657 32.31 -13.30 -38.18
CA SER A 657 33.33 -13.94 -39.01
C SER A 657 33.16 -15.47 -39.07
N VAL A 658 32.85 -16.10 -37.95
CA VAL A 658 32.55 -17.55 -37.89
C VAL A 658 31.32 -17.87 -38.72
N HIS A 659 30.26 -17.07 -38.62
CA HIS A 659 29.03 -17.28 -39.38
C HIS A 659 29.25 -17.15 -40.90
N VAL A 660 30.03 -16.16 -41.34
CA VAL A 660 30.40 -15.98 -42.76
C VAL A 660 31.21 -17.18 -43.26
N ILE A 661 32.17 -17.66 -42.46
CA ILE A 661 32.96 -18.86 -42.78
C ILE A 661 32.05 -20.10 -42.88
N GLU A 662 31.10 -20.25 -41.96
CA GLU A 662 30.15 -21.35 -41.95
C GLU A 662 29.27 -21.36 -43.21
N ILE A 663 28.71 -20.21 -43.60
CA ILE A 663 27.93 -20.06 -44.83
C ILE A 663 28.79 -20.40 -46.06
N ALA A 664 30.01 -19.86 -46.14
CA ALA A 664 30.92 -20.12 -47.25
C ALA A 664 31.30 -21.61 -47.34
N TYR A 665 31.53 -22.26 -46.20
CA TYR A 665 31.82 -23.68 -46.11
C TYR A 665 30.62 -24.54 -46.53
N LEU A 666 29.40 -24.19 -46.10
CA LEU A 666 28.18 -24.89 -46.51
C LEU A 666 27.93 -24.75 -48.01
N ALA A 667 28.17 -23.56 -48.58
CA ALA A 667 28.08 -23.33 -50.02
C ALA A 667 29.14 -24.13 -50.80
N TYR A 668 30.38 -24.15 -50.33
CA TYR A 668 31.45 -25.00 -50.89
C TYR A 668 31.07 -26.48 -50.84
N ARG A 669 30.56 -26.97 -49.70
CA ARG A 669 30.16 -28.36 -49.50
C ARG A 669 29.02 -28.76 -50.44
N LYS A 670 28.03 -27.88 -50.67
CA LYS A 670 26.96 -28.08 -51.65
C LYS A 670 27.53 -28.18 -53.07
N ARG A 671 28.43 -27.27 -53.48
CA ARG A 671 29.09 -27.31 -54.80
C ARG A 671 29.93 -28.58 -55.02
N LYS A 672 30.62 -29.07 -53.99
CA LYS A 672 31.41 -30.30 -54.05
C LYS A 672 30.53 -31.56 -54.14
N LYS A 673 29.38 -31.58 -53.46
CA LYS A 673 28.40 -32.68 -53.56
C LYS A 673 27.67 -32.73 -54.89
N GLY A 674 27.42 -31.59 -55.55
CA GLY A 674 26.80 -31.54 -56.88
C GLY A 674 27.75 -31.80 -58.06
N LYS A 675 29.03 -32.08 -57.81
CA LYS A 675 30.05 -32.45 -58.82
C LYS A 675 30.46 -33.92 -58.76
N LYS A 676 29.90 -34.70 -57.83
CA LYS A 676 29.88 -36.16 -57.85
C LYS A 676 28.52 -36.59 -58.36
#